data_AF-A0A7S1JHX4-F1
#
_entry.id   AF-A0A7S1JHX4-F1
#
_cell.length_a   1.000
_cell.length_b   1.000
_cell.length_c   1.000
_cell.angle_alpha   90.00
_cell.angle_beta   90.00
_cell.angle_gamma   90.00
#
_symmetry.space_group_name_H-M   'P 1'
#
loop_
_entity.id
_entity.type
_entity.pdbx_description
1 polymer ?
#
loop_
_entity_poly.entity_id
_entity_poly.type
_entity_poly.pdbx_seq_one_letter_code
_entity_poly.pdbx_strand_id
1 'polypeptide(L)'
;MKSNKGNLIIHMEFLVAKSGVHRVVDELDFETMTLGSESRRRDIVLMNSRPTSVLISDVYTSSPSSTVSIEFEQSVLGEGAIAPVATVIFTGQTQGTFTGKILLRTNDTSPLSSRIEMPYKARVIPGTLDYSRENTTFYTMDAQPHATVQRTLFLLNSFRVPVLFRSATLVDNNFEISGFTPGMVIGAQDALEVMTVKFRPNSTDLFYTTHITFDTNVTKLHVPLHCYHGHLLYTGLGQTSSSLMGSEMTEIPSFTSTNVVDPEYLRAGQQAVLPKKLEFGLLGLEQTYTFNFSLTNPNPVPITITDWRTDLQNLKLRYVGLGPDQDSSTQQLILKTGQSQVFIAELITVEEEEKWGYVEFTTSHHVMQIDVHYIAMMGSLGFGPELHFKEAFPGRILKETLSFTNSFGLPLELVGLTSTDPRFIPHLSKTTVEAGVATEIGHVLFDALKVPDPSHDHVLQPEQHRKKFGEKPYFTSEELQTYKAQQEAYNQLKMSKKDLITARLTLQINLPGNVEVLSALIMTGSLVQPKIVMANSVNFNLSQIGTSDQQYIPVHNPLDEPLWVMLLPLSDVGSLKPALPFVVKASGNPLSDQDLLRDQNNPFSISSKASAGLIIPPHQDAEVGPVTFSPNQLHVKHSIVVLKNNLTLLDVLDVYGQGGEGRVVFKSGSSQVERLQMHLMPSKLQPYINRPAPFCSLGSIFKLVASGQSLVQLQDEPVFGKHFAATNIGNLPVQVLTVQVQGRACGAYGVSLEPCSPFVLQPGESIDVWLRFRPDFSTSMLELTLTLHTVSQDDLHFPIKITLPHEMLPSAYDSVPVSLLEDCTRWAVILASGLMGLISCKMLYFDFYLVHCQSLKGPQREGKGKAKPSEINQSLDPIKSATSRREGSIMAAGSSKESLASNESVQQATDEVPANSSFLSQGSSTLSAQEVQADDFMDRGGQVQEDRKDKEKQEEGQRKERERKDRARKEREQRERKEEELKRDRERLQRDREKRERDELERKEAEREQERDKEKEREREREREREKTRDREKVKEKERER
;
A
#
# COMPACT_ATOMS: atom_id res chain seq x y z
N MET A 1 -16.11 -51.12 75.53
CA MET A 1 -15.23 -50.58 76.60
C MET A 1 -15.87 -49.33 77.19
N LYS A 2 -15.62 -48.99 78.45
CA LYS A 2 -15.88 -47.64 78.99
C LYS A 2 -14.63 -46.79 78.75
N SER A 3 -14.75 -45.64 78.08
CA SER A 3 -13.68 -44.63 78.03
C SER A 3 -13.97 -43.51 79.04
N ASN A 4 -12.92 -42.99 79.68
CA ASN A 4 -13.08 -41.95 80.69
C ASN A 4 -13.36 -40.58 80.05
N LYS A 5 -14.45 -39.93 80.46
CA LYS A 5 -14.53 -38.46 80.44
C LYS A 5 -13.46 -37.95 81.42
N GLY A 6 -12.33 -37.44 80.91
CA GLY A 6 -11.25 -36.97 81.78
C GLY A 6 -10.07 -36.31 81.06
N ASN A 7 -9.57 -36.91 79.98
CA ASN A 7 -8.45 -36.36 79.21
C ASN A 7 -8.59 -36.69 77.71
N LEU A 8 -9.10 -35.73 76.94
CA LEU A 8 -8.90 -35.71 75.48
C LEU A 8 -7.65 -34.85 75.21
N ILE A 9 -6.48 -35.48 75.19
CA ILE A 9 -5.21 -34.81 74.86
C ILE A 9 -5.18 -34.61 73.35
N ILE A 10 -5.73 -33.50 72.88
CA ILE A 10 -5.50 -33.04 71.51
C ILE A 10 -4.07 -32.49 71.45
N HIS A 11 -3.21 -33.17 70.69
CA HIS A 11 -1.90 -32.61 70.32
C HIS A 11 -2.12 -31.45 69.34
N MET A 12 -2.23 -30.23 69.87
CA MET A 12 -2.22 -29.02 69.07
C MET A 12 -0.78 -28.68 68.67
N GLU A 13 -0.43 -28.96 67.41
CA GLU A 13 0.80 -28.43 66.82
C GLU A 13 0.61 -26.93 66.51
N PHE A 14 1.15 -26.08 67.38
CA PHE A 14 1.18 -24.63 67.15
C PHE A 14 2.21 -24.28 66.09
N LEU A 15 1.78 -24.25 64.81
CA LEU A 15 2.52 -23.58 63.75
C LEU A 15 2.59 -22.08 64.06
N VAL A 16 3.73 -21.63 64.61
CA VAL A 16 4.03 -20.20 64.81
C VAL A 16 4.26 -19.55 63.45
N ALA A 17 3.16 -19.15 62.82
CA ALA A 17 3.14 -18.56 61.51
C ALA A 17 3.92 -17.23 61.49
N LYS A 18 4.92 -17.14 60.61
CA LYS A 18 5.68 -15.90 60.39
C LYS A 18 4.75 -14.85 59.77
N SER A 19 4.82 -13.59 60.21
CA SER A 19 3.88 -12.54 59.79
C SER A 19 3.80 -12.38 58.27
N GLY A 20 2.60 -12.56 57.72
CA GLY A 20 2.35 -12.74 56.29
C GLY A 20 0.91 -13.17 56.00
N VAL A 21 0.61 -13.46 54.74
CA VAL A 21 -0.66 -14.07 54.33
C VAL A 21 -0.48 -15.59 54.20
N HIS A 22 -1.40 -16.34 54.79
CA HIS A 22 -1.36 -17.80 54.90
C HIS A 22 -2.59 -18.44 54.26
N ARG A 23 -2.44 -19.67 53.77
CA ARG A 23 -3.55 -20.51 53.33
C ARG A 23 -4.18 -21.22 54.53
N VAL A 24 -5.52 -21.32 54.57
CA VAL A 24 -6.24 -22.04 55.64
C VAL A 24 -6.28 -23.55 55.38
N VAL A 25 -6.12 -23.97 54.13
CA VAL A 25 -6.03 -25.38 53.70
C VAL A 25 -4.78 -25.53 52.85
N ASP A 26 -4.05 -26.64 53.01
CA ASP A 26 -2.78 -26.86 52.31
C ASP A 26 -2.91 -27.31 50.84
N GLU A 27 -4.07 -27.87 50.47
CA GLU A 27 -4.37 -28.40 49.13
C GLU A 27 -5.89 -28.39 48.88
N LEU A 28 -6.33 -28.00 47.69
CA LEU A 28 -7.74 -28.13 47.28
C LEU A 28 -8.03 -29.53 46.74
N ASP A 29 -8.81 -30.31 47.49
CA ASP A 29 -9.32 -31.62 47.07
C ASP A 29 -10.73 -31.50 46.48
N PHE A 30 -10.87 -31.78 45.18
CA PHE A 30 -12.15 -31.88 44.48
C PHE A 30 -12.77 -33.30 44.56
N GLU A 31 -12.05 -34.24 45.18
CA GLU A 31 -12.40 -35.66 45.35
C GLU A 31 -12.41 -36.43 44.00
N THR A 32 -13.23 -37.49 43.91
CA THR A 32 -13.47 -38.25 42.68
C THR A 32 -14.78 -37.81 42.02
N MET A 33 -14.74 -37.54 40.71
CA MET A 33 -15.81 -36.97 39.89
C MET A 33 -16.11 -37.85 38.67
N THR A 34 -17.32 -37.73 38.13
CA THR A 34 -17.69 -38.34 36.85
C THR A 34 -17.19 -37.55 35.64
N LEU A 35 -17.08 -38.21 34.50
CA LEU A 35 -16.76 -37.59 33.22
C LEU A 35 -17.96 -36.78 32.70
N GLY A 36 -17.71 -35.55 32.24
CA GLY A 36 -18.61 -34.74 31.40
C GLY A 36 -19.89 -34.20 32.01
N SER A 37 -20.20 -34.48 33.29
CA SER A 37 -21.49 -34.17 33.93
C SER A 37 -21.42 -33.35 35.21
N GLU A 38 -20.29 -33.35 35.92
CA GLU A 38 -20.11 -32.59 37.17
C GLU A 38 -19.08 -31.46 37.03
N SER A 39 -19.42 -30.30 37.60
CA SER A 39 -18.47 -29.29 38.06
C SER A 39 -18.47 -29.26 39.59
N ARG A 40 -17.34 -28.95 40.22
CA ARG A 40 -17.23 -28.82 41.68
C ARG A 40 -16.52 -27.53 42.03
N ARG A 41 -17.12 -26.76 42.95
CA ARG A 41 -16.58 -25.51 43.48
C ARG A 41 -15.81 -25.76 44.79
N ARG A 42 -14.72 -25.03 44.98
CA ARG A 42 -13.90 -24.97 46.21
C ARG A 42 -13.37 -23.55 46.40
N ASP A 43 -13.60 -22.98 47.58
CA ASP A 43 -13.13 -21.63 47.89
C ASP A 43 -11.69 -21.64 48.39
N ILE A 44 -10.86 -20.75 47.86
CA ILE A 44 -9.55 -20.45 48.43
C ILE A 44 -9.79 -19.53 49.63
N VAL A 45 -9.58 -20.05 50.84
CA VAL A 45 -9.66 -19.28 52.08
C VAL A 45 -8.25 -18.90 52.54
N LEU A 46 -8.01 -17.61 52.72
CA LEU A 46 -6.75 -17.06 53.21
C LEU A 46 -6.92 -16.40 54.58
N MET A 47 -5.82 -16.36 55.34
CA MET A 47 -5.68 -15.66 56.61
C MET A 47 -4.57 -14.61 56.51
N ASN A 48 -4.87 -13.36 56.88
CA ASN A 48 -3.84 -12.31 56.98
C ASN A 48 -3.36 -12.16 58.44
N SER A 49 -2.09 -12.48 58.69
CA SER A 49 -1.43 -12.34 60.01
C SER A 49 -0.58 -11.06 60.14
N ARG A 50 -0.83 -10.04 59.31
CA ARG A 50 -0.15 -8.75 59.35
C ARG A 50 -1.03 -7.63 59.92
N PRO A 51 -0.40 -6.62 60.56
CA PRO A 51 -1.07 -5.38 60.98
C PRO A 51 -1.32 -4.40 59.82
N THR A 52 -1.61 -4.94 58.63
CA THR A 52 -1.80 -4.20 57.38
C THR A 52 -2.70 -5.02 56.46
N SER A 53 -3.70 -4.39 55.85
CA SER A 53 -4.51 -5.02 54.80
C SER A 53 -3.66 -5.36 53.57
N VAL A 54 -3.93 -6.51 52.95
CA VAL A 54 -3.24 -6.98 51.75
C VAL A 54 -4.23 -7.06 50.59
N LEU A 55 -3.90 -6.42 49.47
CA LEU A 55 -4.70 -6.49 48.24
C LEU A 55 -4.31 -7.74 47.47
N ILE A 56 -5.30 -8.54 47.10
CA ILE A 56 -5.16 -9.66 46.16
C ILE A 56 -5.43 -9.10 44.78
N SER A 57 -4.45 -9.20 43.89
CA SER A 57 -4.42 -8.50 42.60
C SER A 57 -4.70 -9.39 41.40
N ASP A 58 -4.57 -10.71 41.56
CA ASP A 58 -4.62 -11.70 40.48
C ASP A 58 -4.70 -13.11 41.06
N VAL A 59 -5.42 -14.02 40.41
CA VAL A 59 -5.51 -15.44 40.78
C VAL A 59 -5.59 -16.28 39.51
N TYR A 60 -4.52 -17.01 39.19
CA TYR A 60 -4.36 -17.73 37.92
C TYR A 60 -3.72 -19.12 38.10
N THR A 61 -3.95 -20.04 37.17
CA THR A 61 -3.31 -21.37 37.19
C THR A 61 -1.86 -21.32 36.72
N SER A 62 -0.98 -22.17 37.26
CA SER A 62 0.42 -22.30 36.81
C SER A 62 0.58 -22.75 35.35
N SER A 63 -0.47 -23.34 34.78
CA SER A 63 -0.59 -23.74 33.38
C SER A 63 -2.06 -23.61 32.97
N PRO A 64 -2.39 -22.83 31.93
CA PRO A 64 -3.79 -22.68 31.49
C PRO A 64 -4.36 -24.03 31.05
N SER A 65 -5.58 -24.33 31.50
CA SER A 65 -6.26 -25.60 31.23
C SER A 65 -7.76 -25.36 31.15
N SER A 66 -8.45 -25.94 30.15
CA SER A 66 -9.91 -25.85 30.02
C SER A 66 -10.66 -26.56 31.16
N THR A 67 -9.96 -27.36 31.96
CA THR A 67 -10.52 -28.18 33.05
C THR A 67 -10.76 -27.37 34.34
N VAL A 68 -10.12 -26.20 34.51
CA VAL A 68 -10.22 -25.38 35.74
C VAL A 68 -10.52 -23.93 35.39
N SER A 69 -11.63 -23.40 35.90
CA SER A 69 -11.95 -21.97 35.90
C SER A 69 -11.87 -21.39 37.32
N ILE A 70 -11.71 -20.07 37.40
CA ILE A 70 -11.51 -19.33 38.64
C ILE A 70 -12.46 -18.14 38.61
N GLU A 71 -13.36 -18.07 39.58
CA GLU A 71 -14.20 -16.91 39.88
C GLU A 71 -13.44 -16.04 40.88
N PHE A 72 -12.98 -14.87 40.44
CA PHE A 72 -12.18 -13.95 41.25
C PHE A 72 -12.56 -12.50 40.95
N GLU A 73 -12.90 -11.76 42.01
CA GLU A 73 -13.00 -10.31 42.00
C GLU A 73 -11.89 -9.72 42.90
N GLN A 74 -11.31 -8.60 42.44
CA GLN A 74 -10.17 -7.96 43.10
C GLN A 74 -10.55 -7.48 44.52
N SER A 75 -9.99 -8.13 45.53
CA SER A 75 -10.44 -8.02 46.93
C SER A 75 -9.30 -7.71 47.90
N VAL A 76 -9.63 -7.03 49.01
CA VAL A 76 -8.68 -6.60 50.05
C VAL A 76 -8.90 -7.42 51.32
N LEU A 77 -7.89 -8.19 51.73
CA LEU A 77 -7.91 -8.99 52.94
C LEU A 77 -7.42 -8.14 54.13
N GLY A 78 -8.33 -7.81 55.03
CA GLY A 78 -8.07 -6.95 56.21
C GLY A 78 -7.06 -7.54 57.20
N GLU A 79 -6.61 -6.73 58.17
CA GLU A 79 -5.79 -7.20 59.29
C GLU A 79 -6.51 -8.28 60.10
N GLY A 80 -5.81 -9.38 60.42
CA GLY A 80 -6.37 -10.50 61.19
C GLY A 80 -7.47 -11.30 60.49
N ALA A 81 -7.90 -10.90 59.29
CA ALA A 81 -9.07 -11.46 58.62
C ALA A 81 -8.80 -12.87 58.08
N ILE A 82 -9.83 -13.73 58.20
CA ILE A 82 -9.93 -15.02 57.52
C ILE A 82 -11.14 -14.93 56.59
N ALA A 83 -10.93 -15.08 55.28
CA ALA A 83 -12.00 -14.93 54.28
C ALA A 83 -11.76 -15.82 53.04
N PRO A 84 -12.84 -16.26 52.36
CA PRO A 84 -12.73 -16.72 50.98
C PRO A 84 -12.32 -15.55 50.07
N VAL A 85 -11.42 -15.79 49.13
CA VAL A 85 -10.84 -14.73 48.26
C VAL A 85 -11.00 -15.00 46.77
N ALA A 86 -11.23 -16.25 46.38
CA ALA A 86 -11.54 -16.69 45.02
C ALA A 86 -12.21 -18.07 45.10
N THR A 87 -13.15 -18.35 44.19
CA THR A 87 -13.80 -19.67 44.07
C THR A 87 -13.25 -20.40 42.86
N VAL A 88 -12.77 -21.61 43.06
CA VAL A 88 -12.16 -22.45 42.01
C VAL A 88 -13.16 -23.50 41.58
N ILE A 89 -13.39 -23.61 40.27
CA ILE A 89 -14.30 -24.59 39.68
C ILE A 89 -13.48 -25.61 38.87
N PHE A 90 -13.55 -26.87 39.27
CA PHE A 90 -13.03 -27.98 38.48
C PHE A 90 -14.16 -28.60 37.65
N THR A 91 -13.96 -28.82 36.34
CA THR A 91 -14.93 -29.44 35.43
C THR A 91 -14.39 -30.75 34.86
N GLY A 92 -15.12 -31.85 35.02
CA GLY A 92 -14.66 -33.21 34.69
C GLY A 92 -14.59 -33.55 33.19
N GLN A 93 -14.01 -32.70 32.34
CA GLN A 93 -14.06 -32.85 30.86
C GLN A 93 -13.30 -34.06 30.30
N THR A 94 -12.18 -34.46 30.93
CA THR A 94 -11.34 -35.58 30.46
C THR A 94 -11.04 -36.56 31.60
N GLN A 95 -10.88 -37.84 31.27
CA GLN A 95 -10.58 -38.88 32.26
C GLN A 95 -9.11 -38.76 32.73
N GLY A 96 -8.87 -38.80 34.04
CA GLY A 96 -7.51 -38.77 34.59
C GLY A 96 -7.45 -38.49 36.09
N THR A 97 -6.23 -38.48 36.62
CA THR A 97 -5.93 -37.85 37.92
C THR A 97 -5.22 -36.54 37.60
N PHE A 98 -5.80 -35.43 38.03
CA PHE A 98 -5.33 -34.08 37.75
C PHE A 98 -4.70 -33.52 39.01
N THR A 99 -3.50 -32.95 38.87
CA THR A 99 -2.84 -32.17 39.91
C THR A 99 -2.25 -30.91 39.28
N GLY A 100 -2.20 -29.82 40.03
CA GLY A 100 -1.68 -28.55 39.54
C GLY A 100 -1.53 -27.52 40.66
N LYS A 101 -1.21 -26.29 40.29
CA LYS A 101 -1.09 -25.16 41.22
C LYS A 101 -1.90 -23.96 40.74
N ILE A 102 -2.50 -23.28 41.70
CA ILE A 102 -3.12 -21.95 41.54
C ILE A 102 -2.19 -20.96 42.25
N LEU A 103 -1.96 -19.84 41.58
CA LEU A 103 -1.00 -18.81 41.94
C LEU A 103 -1.78 -17.52 42.23
N LEU A 104 -1.73 -17.07 43.48
CA LEU A 104 -2.36 -15.82 43.90
C LEU A 104 -1.27 -14.75 44.01
N ARG A 105 -1.44 -13.63 43.31
CA ARG A 105 -0.52 -12.48 43.38
C ARG A 105 -1.10 -11.39 44.27
N THR A 106 -0.36 -10.98 45.29
CA THR A 106 -0.75 -9.86 46.17
C THR A 106 0.10 -8.61 45.91
N ASN A 107 -0.27 -7.48 46.53
CA ASN A 107 0.55 -6.27 46.56
C ASN A 107 1.67 -6.28 47.63
N ASP A 108 1.90 -7.42 48.30
CA ASP A 108 2.91 -7.57 49.33
C ASP A 108 4.33 -7.49 48.73
N THR A 109 5.27 -6.84 49.43
CA THR A 109 6.68 -6.75 49.01
C THR A 109 7.50 -7.97 49.39
N SER A 110 7.00 -8.86 50.25
CA SER A 110 7.72 -10.05 50.70
C SER A 110 7.61 -11.20 49.68
N PRO A 111 8.69 -11.95 49.40
CA PRO A 111 8.64 -13.05 48.42
C PRO A 111 7.75 -14.23 48.85
N LEU A 112 7.41 -14.33 50.14
CA LEU A 112 6.57 -15.41 50.70
C LEU A 112 5.06 -15.08 50.74
N SER A 113 4.66 -13.83 50.48
CA SER A 113 3.24 -13.45 50.46
C SER A 113 2.84 -12.67 49.19
N SER A 114 3.80 -12.12 48.43
CA SER A 114 3.59 -11.59 47.07
C SER A 114 3.08 -12.62 46.08
N ARG A 115 3.42 -13.90 46.28
CA ARG A 115 2.96 -15.06 45.52
C ARG A 115 2.62 -16.20 46.47
N ILE A 116 1.38 -16.66 46.44
CA ILE A 116 0.91 -17.79 47.25
C ILE A 116 0.59 -18.95 46.30
N GLU A 117 1.16 -20.13 46.58
CA GLU A 117 0.88 -21.35 45.82
C GLU A 117 -0.15 -22.23 46.55
N MET A 118 -1.30 -22.44 45.92
CA MET A 118 -2.33 -23.38 46.33
C MET A 118 -2.30 -24.60 45.39
N PRO A 119 -1.79 -25.77 45.82
CA PRO A 119 -1.91 -26.99 45.02
C PRO A 119 -3.37 -27.47 45.01
N TYR A 120 -3.75 -28.17 43.95
CA TYR A 120 -5.04 -28.85 43.86
C TYR A 120 -4.90 -30.26 43.31
N LYS A 121 -5.86 -31.11 43.65
CA LYS A 121 -6.02 -32.45 43.08
C LYS A 121 -7.50 -32.78 42.79
N ALA A 122 -7.71 -33.55 41.72
CA ALA A 122 -9.01 -34.08 41.33
C ALA A 122 -8.84 -35.44 40.62
N ARG A 123 -9.85 -36.30 40.66
CA ARG A 123 -9.83 -37.59 39.94
C ARG A 123 -11.10 -37.77 39.12
N VAL A 124 -11.01 -37.72 37.80
CA VAL A 124 -12.13 -37.95 36.89
C VAL A 124 -12.13 -39.40 36.42
N ILE A 125 -13.25 -40.09 36.63
CA ILE A 125 -13.47 -41.49 36.23
C ILE A 125 -14.56 -41.60 35.15
N PRO A 126 -14.47 -42.59 34.24
CA PRO A 126 -15.48 -42.79 33.21
C PRO A 126 -16.67 -43.58 33.77
N GLY A 127 -17.87 -43.09 33.50
CA GLY A 127 -19.13 -43.67 33.94
C GLY A 127 -20.04 -42.67 34.63
N THR A 128 -21.33 -43.00 34.63
CA THR A 128 -22.46 -42.21 35.12
C THR A 128 -23.52 -43.16 35.69
N LEU A 129 -24.49 -42.61 36.42
CA LEU A 129 -25.78 -43.26 36.63
C LEU A 129 -26.77 -42.62 35.65
N ASP A 130 -27.13 -43.34 34.60
CA ASP A 130 -28.04 -42.84 33.57
C ASP A 130 -29.49 -43.19 33.95
N TYR A 131 -30.43 -42.28 33.65
CA TYR A 131 -31.83 -42.35 34.10
C TYR A 131 -32.78 -41.82 33.02
N SER A 132 -34.03 -42.29 33.02
CA SER A 132 -35.07 -41.73 32.14
C SER A 132 -35.51 -40.34 32.64
N ARG A 133 -35.48 -39.34 31.75
CA ARG A 133 -35.95 -37.97 32.04
C ARG A 133 -37.42 -37.95 32.47
N GLU A 134 -38.26 -38.82 31.93
CA GLU A 134 -39.69 -38.92 32.28
C GLU A 134 -39.94 -39.35 33.73
N ASN A 135 -38.93 -39.98 34.37
CA ASN A 135 -39.00 -40.40 35.77
C ASN A 135 -38.40 -39.34 36.71
N THR A 136 -37.81 -38.28 36.19
CA THR A 136 -37.21 -37.16 36.95
C THR A 136 -37.85 -35.79 36.68
N THR A 137 -38.77 -35.68 35.71
CA THR A 137 -39.54 -34.45 35.44
C THR A 137 -40.97 -34.53 35.98
N PHE A 138 -41.42 -33.46 36.65
CA PHE A 138 -42.71 -33.38 37.34
C PHE A 138 -43.47 -32.11 36.95
N TYR A 139 -44.65 -32.31 36.35
CA TYR A 139 -45.56 -31.24 35.94
C TYR A 139 -46.48 -30.83 37.10
N THR A 140 -46.87 -29.55 37.14
CA THR A 140 -47.47 -28.94 38.35
C THR A 140 -48.91 -28.44 38.17
N MET A 141 -49.44 -28.34 36.94
CA MET A 141 -50.76 -27.72 36.70
C MET A 141 -51.96 -28.67 36.55
N ASP A 142 -51.82 -29.90 36.04
CA ASP A 142 -52.96 -30.83 35.85
C ASP A 142 -53.53 -31.42 37.17
N ALA A 143 -53.09 -30.90 38.31
CA ALA A 143 -53.44 -31.37 39.63
C ALA A 143 -54.53 -30.48 40.25
N GLN A 144 -55.66 -31.08 40.66
CA GLN A 144 -56.29 -30.59 41.89
C GLN A 144 -55.20 -30.56 42.99
N PRO A 145 -55.14 -29.53 43.85
CA PRO A 145 -54.18 -29.53 44.94
C PRO A 145 -54.28 -30.85 45.72
N HIS A 146 -53.13 -31.42 46.08
CA HIS A 146 -52.92 -32.76 46.67
C HIS A 146 -52.87 -33.97 45.71
N ALA A 147 -53.10 -33.84 44.39
CA ALA A 147 -52.89 -34.97 43.47
C ALA A 147 -51.41 -35.40 43.47
N THR A 148 -51.15 -36.63 43.94
CA THR A 148 -49.78 -37.11 44.23
C THR A 148 -49.25 -37.93 43.05
N VAL A 149 -48.23 -37.40 42.36
CA VAL A 149 -47.55 -38.09 41.25
C VAL A 149 -46.48 -39.03 41.81
N GLN A 150 -46.34 -40.23 41.24
CA GLN A 150 -45.29 -41.18 41.61
C GLN A 150 -44.52 -41.61 40.36
N ARG A 151 -43.19 -41.68 40.46
CA ARG A 151 -42.28 -42.09 39.38
C ARG A 151 -41.25 -43.09 39.93
N THR A 152 -41.13 -44.23 39.26
CA THR A 152 -40.14 -45.26 39.61
C THR A 152 -38.78 -44.91 38.99
N LEU A 153 -37.73 -44.84 39.82
CA LEU A 153 -36.39 -44.46 39.39
C LEU A 153 -35.57 -45.70 39.04
N PHE A 154 -35.48 -45.97 37.74
CA PHE A 154 -34.53 -46.91 37.15
C PHE A 154 -33.20 -46.22 36.89
N LEU A 155 -32.09 -46.79 37.38
CA LEU A 155 -30.73 -46.31 37.15
C LEU A 155 -29.92 -47.36 36.38
N LEU A 156 -29.30 -46.95 35.28
CA LEU A 156 -28.30 -47.71 34.52
C LEU A 156 -26.90 -47.36 35.03
N ASN A 157 -26.13 -48.36 35.44
CA ASN A 157 -24.76 -48.19 35.91
C ASN A 157 -23.76 -48.23 34.76
N SER A 158 -23.47 -47.06 34.18
CA SER A 158 -22.50 -46.90 33.10
C SER A 158 -21.04 -46.89 33.57
N PHE A 159 -20.75 -47.15 34.86
CA PHE A 159 -19.38 -47.40 35.34
C PHE A 159 -18.91 -48.82 34.99
N ARG A 160 -17.57 -49.00 34.99
CA ARG A 160 -16.90 -50.30 34.79
C ARG A 160 -16.79 -51.14 36.07
N VAL A 161 -17.45 -50.73 37.14
CA VAL A 161 -17.43 -51.36 38.47
C VAL A 161 -18.85 -51.40 39.04
N PRO A 162 -19.18 -52.39 39.90
CA PRO A 162 -20.48 -52.41 40.56
C PRO A 162 -20.63 -51.25 41.54
N VAL A 163 -21.74 -50.51 41.44
CA VAL A 163 -22.05 -49.38 42.32
C VAL A 163 -22.90 -49.87 43.49
N LEU A 164 -22.36 -49.74 44.70
CA LEU A 164 -23.00 -50.04 45.98
C LEU A 164 -23.58 -48.76 46.57
N PHE A 165 -24.89 -48.72 46.78
CA PHE A 165 -25.61 -47.60 47.36
C PHE A 165 -25.70 -47.73 48.88
N ARG A 166 -25.11 -46.79 49.61
CA ARG A 166 -25.10 -46.76 51.09
C ARG A 166 -26.29 -46.00 51.65
N SER A 167 -26.59 -44.84 51.06
CA SER A 167 -27.76 -44.03 51.41
C SER A 167 -28.22 -43.22 50.21
N ALA A 168 -29.48 -42.81 50.24
CA ALA A 168 -30.06 -41.82 49.34
C ALA A 168 -30.67 -40.70 50.18
N THR A 169 -30.47 -39.45 49.76
CA THR A 169 -30.93 -38.27 50.49
C THR A 169 -31.53 -37.26 49.52
N LEU A 170 -32.60 -36.60 49.92
CA LEU A 170 -33.31 -35.57 49.16
C LEU A 170 -33.74 -34.47 50.14
N VAL A 171 -33.51 -33.20 49.79
CA VAL A 171 -33.79 -32.05 50.66
C VAL A 171 -34.79 -31.14 49.96
N ASP A 172 -36.06 -31.55 50.02
CA ASP A 172 -37.19 -30.83 49.45
C ASP A 172 -38.47 -31.15 50.23
N ASN A 173 -39.41 -30.21 50.31
CA ASN A 173 -40.68 -30.38 51.02
C ASN A 173 -41.82 -30.93 50.13
N ASN A 174 -41.69 -30.82 48.81
CA ASN A 174 -42.66 -31.30 47.82
C ASN A 174 -42.39 -32.76 47.39
N PHE A 175 -41.27 -33.37 47.80
CA PHE A 175 -40.87 -34.72 47.40
C PHE A 175 -40.66 -35.66 48.58
N GLU A 176 -41.04 -36.93 48.39
CA GLU A 176 -40.91 -38.04 49.33
C GLU A 176 -40.27 -39.22 48.58
N ILE A 177 -39.22 -39.86 49.13
CA ILE A 177 -38.61 -41.06 48.54
C ILE A 177 -39.07 -42.31 49.28
N SER A 178 -39.37 -43.38 48.54
CA SER A 178 -39.85 -44.66 49.09
C SER A 178 -39.22 -45.87 48.38
N GLY A 179 -39.22 -47.04 49.02
CA GLY A 179 -38.70 -48.29 48.47
C GLY A 179 -37.17 -48.46 48.47
N PHE A 180 -36.40 -47.38 48.67
CA PHE A 180 -34.94 -47.46 48.72
C PHE A 180 -34.43 -48.37 49.84
N THR A 181 -33.51 -49.29 49.52
CA THR A 181 -32.88 -50.20 50.49
C THR A 181 -31.37 -49.95 50.58
N PRO A 182 -30.83 -49.52 51.74
CA PRO A 182 -29.40 -49.42 51.96
C PRO A 182 -28.68 -50.75 51.70
N GLY A 183 -27.60 -50.71 50.91
CA GLY A 183 -26.81 -51.89 50.53
C GLY A 183 -27.14 -52.47 49.14
N MET A 184 -28.06 -51.89 48.38
CA MET A 184 -28.30 -52.27 46.98
C MET A 184 -27.05 -52.11 46.11
N VAL A 185 -26.85 -53.03 45.18
CA VAL A 185 -25.72 -53.03 44.23
C VAL A 185 -26.24 -53.17 42.81
N ILE A 186 -25.76 -52.34 41.88
CA ILE A 186 -26.02 -52.47 40.44
C ILE A 186 -24.75 -53.01 39.78
N GLY A 187 -24.88 -54.02 38.91
CA GLY A 187 -23.77 -54.57 38.12
C GLY A 187 -23.14 -53.52 37.19
N ALA A 188 -21.92 -53.75 36.71
CA ALA A 188 -21.29 -52.86 35.73
C ALA A 188 -21.98 -53.02 34.36
N GLN A 189 -22.43 -51.91 33.76
CA GLN A 189 -23.25 -51.87 32.54
C GLN A 189 -24.65 -52.53 32.70
N ASP A 190 -25.16 -52.57 33.93
CA ASP A 190 -26.44 -53.19 34.29
C ASP A 190 -27.44 -52.13 34.82
N ALA A 191 -28.74 -52.42 34.82
CA ALA A 191 -29.80 -51.47 35.20
C ALA A 191 -30.73 -52.03 36.27
N LEU A 192 -31.09 -51.21 37.26
CA LEU A 192 -31.91 -51.62 38.41
C LEU A 192 -32.97 -50.58 38.77
N GLU A 193 -34.10 -51.05 39.28
CA GLU A 193 -35.08 -50.23 40.00
C GLU A 193 -34.55 -49.89 41.40
N VAL A 194 -34.33 -48.60 41.71
CA VAL A 194 -33.63 -48.18 42.94
C VAL A 194 -34.57 -47.62 44.01
N MET A 195 -35.62 -46.89 43.61
CA MET A 195 -36.63 -46.31 44.50
C MET A 195 -37.85 -45.82 43.72
N THR A 196 -38.91 -45.44 44.43
CA THR A 196 -40.00 -44.61 43.90
C THR A 196 -39.91 -43.19 44.47
N VAL A 197 -39.96 -42.20 43.59
CA VAL A 197 -40.02 -40.77 43.91
C VAL A 197 -41.48 -40.32 43.85
N LYS A 198 -41.95 -39.67 44.90
CA LYS A 198 -43.35 -39.27 45.10
C LYS A 198 -43.42 -37.76 45.28
N PHE A 199 -44.11 -37.09 44.37
CA PHE A 199 -44.23 -35.64 44.29
C PHE A 199 -45.62 -35.17 44.73
N ARG A 200 -45.64 -34.10 45.52
CA ARG A 200 -46.83 -33.39 46.00
C ARG A 200 -46.58 -31.89 45.85
N PRO A 201 -47.05 -31.24 44.76
CA PRO A 201 -46.87 -29.81 44.59
C PRO A 201 -47.67 -29.04 45.65
N ASN A 202 -47.06 -28.03 46.26
CA ASN A 202 -47.73 -27.06 47.13
C ASN A 202 -48.29 -25.84 46.37
N SER A 203 -47.97 -25.69 45.08
CA SER A 203 -48.44 -24.64 44.17
C SER A 203 -48.43 -25.15 42.72
N THR A 204 -49.26 -24.57 41.86
CA THR A 204 -49.31 -24.85 40.42
C THR A 204 -48.12 -24.28 39.65
N ASP A 205 -47.47 -23.25 40.19
CA ASP A 205 -46.49 -22.43 39.47
C ASP A 205 -45.03 -22.81 39.81
N LEU A 206 -44.80 -24.01 40.34
CA LEU A 206 -43.48 -24.47 40.77
C LEU A 206 -42.54 -24.74 39.58
N PHE A 207 -41.55 -23.87 39.41
CA PHE A 207 -40.49 -24.01 38.41
C PHE A 207 -39.12 -23.97 39.08
N TYR A 208 -38.50 -25.13 39.28
CA TYR A 208 -37.17 -25.25 39.89
C TYR A 208 -36.56 -26.64 39.68
N THR A 209 -35.29 -26.82 40.06
CA THR A 209 -34.61 -28.12 40.07
C THR A 209 -34.04 -28.42 41.46
N THR A 210 -34.33 -29.60 41.99
CA THR A 210 -33.72 -30.19 43.20
C THR A 210 -32.94 -31.46 42.81
N HIS A 211 -32.34 -32.18 43.76
CA HIS A 211 -31.56 -33.39 43.46
C HIS A 211 -31.59 -34.44 44.57
N ILE A 212 -31.63 -35.71 44.17
CA ILE A 212 -31.34 -36.85 45.04
C ILE A 212 -29.82 -37.04 45.06
N THR A 213 -29.23 -37.08 46.25
CA THR A 213 -27.82 -37.40 46.47
C THR A 213 -27.68 -38.83 46.98
N PHE A 214 -26.95 -39.66 46.23
CA PHE A 214 -26.58 -41.02 46.60
C PHE A 214 -25.15 -41.07 47.15
N ASP A 215 -24.96 -41.63 48.34
CA ASP A 215 -23.63 -42.03 48.85
C ASP A 215 -23.31 -43.44 48.35
N THR A 216 -22.16 -43.62 47.69
CA THR A 216 -21.77 -44.89 47.07
C THR A 216 -20.33 -45.30 47.38
N ASN A 217 -19.94 -46.50 46.95
CA ASN A 217 -18.54 -46.96 46.95
C ASN A 217 -17.64 -46.24 45.92
N VAL A 218 -18.20 -45.49 44.96
CA VAL A 218 -17.46 -44.84 43.87
C VAL A 218 -17.24 -43.35 44.15
N THR A 219 -18.32 -42.59 44.34
CA THR A 219 -18.34 -41.20 44.79
C THR A 219 -19.77 -40.82 45.23
N LYS A 220 -20.01 -39.57 45.65
CA LYS A 220 -21.37 -39.05 45.75
C LYS A 220 -21.91 -38.78 44.35
N LEU A 221 -23.09 -39.31 44.05
CA LEU A 221 -23.69 -39.24 42.71
C LEU A 221 -25.07 -38.59 42.81
N HIS A 222 -25.36 -37.66 41.89
CA HIS A 222 -26.54 -36.81 41.94
C HIS A 222 -27.50 -37.11 40.79
N VAL A 223 -28.79 -37.25 41.11
CA VAL A 223 -29.88 -37.35 40.12
C VAL A 223 -30.80 -36.14 40.30
N PRO A 224 -30.89 -35.23 39.31
CA PRO A 224 -31.76 -34.05 39.40
C PRO A 224 -33.24 -34.46 39.32
N LEU A 225 -34.10 -33.67 39.98
CA LEU A 225 -35.55 -33.70 39.83
C LEU A 225 -36.02 -32.31 39.42
N HIS A 226 -36.78 -32.20 38.32
CA HIS A 226 -37.20 -30.93 37.74
C HIS A 226 -38.70 -30.71 37.89
N CYS A 227 -39.12 -29.62 38.52
CA CYS A 227 -40.51 -29.14 38.57
C CYS A 227 -40.75 -28.11 37.47
N TYR A 228 -41.90 -28.18 36.79
CA TYR A 228 -42.25 -27.22 35.74
C TYR A 228 -43.76 -27.01 35.57
N HIS A 229 -44.16 -25.76 35.29
CA HIS A 229 -45.55 -25.35 35.07
C HIS A 229 -45.97 -25.28 33.59
N GLY A 230 -45.05 -25.47 32.63
CA GLY A 230 -45.41 -25.57 31.21
C GLY A 230 -45.77 -24.25 30.52
N HIS A 231 -45.40 -23.09 31.10
CA HIS A 231 -45.60 -21.80 30.44
C HIS A 231 -44.40 -21.48 29.53
N LEU A 232 -44.67 -20.83 28.40
CA LEU A 232 -43.64 -20.18 27.59
C LEU A 232 -43.32 -18.78 28.15
N LEU A 233 -42.13 -18.29 27.84
CA LEU A 233 -41.70 -16.92 28.13
C LEU A 233 -41.88 -16.05 26.87
N TYR A 234 -42.43 -14.85 27.04
CA TYR A 234 -42.62 -13.84 25.99
C TYR A 234 -41.51 -12.78 26.05
N THR A 235 -40.95 -12.42 24.90
CA THR A 235 -40.02 -11.29 24.75
C THR A 235 -40.38 -10.48 23.51
N GLY A 236 -40.72 -9.20 23.66
CA GLY A 236 -40.90 -8.27 22.53
C GLY A 236 -39.55 -7.90 21.89
N LEU A 237 -39.51 -7.82 20.56
CA LEU A 237 -38.29 -7.53 19.78
C LEU A 237 -38.42 -6.24 18.93
N GLY A 238 -39.56 -5.54 18.99
CA GLY A 238 -39.78 -4.23 18.38
C GLY A 238 -40.53 -4.25 17.05
N GLN A 239 -40.88 -3.04 16.59
CA GLN A 239 -41.73 -2.78 15.43
C GLN A 239 -40.91 -2.24 14.23
N THR A 240 -41.30 -2.62 13.01
CA THR A 240 -40.78 -2.07 11.75
C THR A 240 -41.89 -1.88 10.71
N SER A 241 -41.86 -0.77 9.97
CA SER A 241 -42.78 -0.48 8.85
C SER A 241 -42.12 -0.77 7.49
N SER A 242 -42.88 -1.23 6.50
CA SER A 242 -42.42 -1.35 5.11
C SER A 242 -43.39 -0.71 4.11
N SER A 243 -42.82 0.03 3.15
CA SER A 243 -43.55 0.69 2.06
C SER A 243 -43.58 -0.17 0.79
N LEU A 244 -44.71 -0.18 0.09
CA LEU A 244 -44.94 -1.02 -1.09
C LEU A 244 -44.31 -0.48 -2.38
N MET A 245 -42.97 -0.38 -2.45
CA MET A 245 -42.22 -0.35 -3.71
C MET A 245 -40.85 -1.05 -3.63
N GLY A 246 -40.76 -2.24 -4.26
CA GLY A 246 -39.60 -2.59 -5.08
C GLY A 246 -38.27 -3.00 -4.42
N SER A 247 -38.25 -3.99 -3.52
CA SER A 247 -37.06 -4.82 -3.29
C SER A 247 -37.42 -6.18 -2.68
N GLU A 248 -36.92 -7.29 -3.25
CA GLU A 248 -37.06 -8.62 -2.66
C GLU A 248 -35.99 -8.82 -1.58
N MET A 249 -36.39 -8.75 -0.32
CA MET A 249 -35.49 -8.78 0.85
C MET A 249 -35.05 -10.22 1.22
N THR A 250 -34.40 -10.92 0.30
CA THR A 250 -33.79 -12.24 0.57
C THR A 250 -32.43 -12.12 1.26
N GLU A 251 -32.42 -11.69 2.53
CA GLU A 251 -31.46 -12.13 3.55
C GLU A 251 -31.89 -11.64 4.94
N ILE A 252 -32.32 -12.56 5.81
CA ILE A 252 -32.55 -12.29 7.24
C ILE A 252 -31.17 -12.38 7.93
N PRO A 253 -30.79 -11.43 8.81
CA PRO A 253 -29.54 -11.53 9.56
C PRO A 253 -29.48 -12.84 10.35
N SER A 254 -28.40 -13.60 10.16
CA SER A 254 -28.15 -14.84 10.89
C SER A 254 -27.76 -14.53 12.34
N PHE A 255 -28.77 -14.26 13.17
CA PHE A 255 -28.65 -14.16 14.63
C PHE A 255 -28.22 -15.50 15.22
N THR A 256 -26.91 -15.77 15.20
CA THR A 256 -26.30 -16.89 15.93
C THR A 256 -26.57 -16.69 17.42
N SER A 257 -27.26 -17.64 18.03
CA SER A 257 -27.67 -17.58 19.43
C SER A 257 -26.50 -17.82 20.37
N THR A 258 -25.63 -16.82 20.54
CA THR A 258 -24.46 -16.84 21.43
C THR A 258 -24.65 -16.03 22.71
N ASN A 259 -25.89 -15.66 23.04
CA ASN A 259 -26.31 -15.36 24.41
C ASN A 259 -26.94 -16.62 25.03
N VAL A 260 -26.11 -17.62 25.32
CA VAL A 260 -26.51 -18.69 26.25
C VAL A 260 -26.55 -18.06 27.63
N VAL A 261 -27.76 -17.74 28.11
CA VAL A 261 -27.96 -17.30 29.49
C VAL A 261 -27.64 -18.48 30.41
N ASP A 262 -26.61 -18.34 31.24
CA ASP A 262 -26.21 -19.41 32.16
C ASP A 262 -27.36 -19.81 33.09
N PRO A 263 -27.66 -21.11 33.22
CA PRO A 263 -28.85 -21.59 33.93
C PRO A 263 -28.82 -21.34 35.45
N GLU A 264 -27.73 -20.82 36.01
CA GLU A 264 -27.63 -20.45 37.43
C GLU A 264 -28.29 -19.08 37.76
N TYR A 265 -28.48 -18.18 36.79
CA TYR A 265 -29.02 -16.84 37.06
C TYR A 265 -30.51 -16.81 37.46
N LEU A 266 -31.24 -17.92 37.29
CA LEU A 266 -32.66 -18.06 37.67
C LEU A 266 -32.89 -18.40 39.15
N ARG A 267 -31.87 -18.29 40.02
CA ARG A 267 -32.01 -18.51 41.48
C ARG A 267 -32.55 -17.32 42.28
N ALA A 268 -32.63 -16.13 41.70
CA ALA A 268 -33.23 -14.96 42.36
C ALA A 268 -34.73 -14.89 42.07
N GLY A 269 -35.56 -15.09 43.10
CA GLY A 269 -37.03 -15.12 43.01
C GLY A 269 -37.68 -13.75 42.82
N GLN A 270 -37.38 -13.04 41.72
CA GLN A 270 -38.08 -11.82 41.30
C GLN A 270 -37.88 -11.55 39.80
N GLN A 271 -38.64 -12.26 38.95
CA GLN A 271 -38.81 -11.83 37.56
C GLN A 271 -39.69 -10.58 37.53
N ALA A 272 -39.18 -9.49 36.96
CA ALA A 272 -39.99 -8.32 36.65
C ALA A 272 -40.98 -8.70 35.52
N VAL A 273 -42.27 -8.78 35.86
CA VAL A 273 -43.32 -9.14 34.90
C VAL A 273 -43.60 -7.93 34.00
N LEU A 274 -42.86 -7.85 32.90
CA LEU A 274 -43.22 -7.00 31.76
C LEU A 274 -44.60 -7.43 31.23
N PRO A 275 -45.49 -6.49 30.89
CA PRO A 275 -46.82 -6.83 30.40
C PRO A 275 -46.74 -7.53 29.04
N LYS A 276 -47.53 -8.60 28.85
CA LYS A 276 -47.62 -9.35 27.59
C LYS A 276 -48.43 -8.55 26.57
N LYS A 277 -47.78 -7.59 25.90
CA LYS A 277 -48.44 -6.69 24.95
C LYS A 277 -47.68 -6.51 23.64
N LEU A 278 -48.46 -6.27 22.58
CA LEU A 278 -48.07 -5.80 21.25
C LEU A 278 -48.69 -4.40 21.04
N GLU A 279 -48.04 -3.37 21.56
CA GLU A 279 -48.45 -1.96 21.34
C GLU A 279 -47.78 -1.47 20.04
N PHE A 280 -48.58 -1.20 19.00
CA PHE A 280 -48.12 -0.74 17.68
C PHE A 280 -48.15 0.80 17.53
N GLY A 281 -48.79 1.52 18.46
CA GLY A 281 -48.85 2.98 18.46
C GLY A 281 -49.68 3.60 17.34
N LEU A 282 -49.23 4.76 16.85
CA LEU A 282 -49.85 5.51 15.77
C LEU A 282 -49.34 5.02 14.41
N LEU A 283 -50.26 4.65 13.53
CA LEU A 283 -50.01 4.00 12.25
C LEU A 283 -50.57 4.85 11.09
N GLY A 284 -49.87 4.84 9.97
CA GLY A 284 -50.31 5.44 8.71
C GLY A 284 -51.21 4.49 7.92
N LEU A 285 -52.21 5.01 7.21
CA LEU A 285 -53.05 4.18 6.32
C LEU A 285 -52.24 3.59 5.14
N GLU A 286 -52.78 2.51 4.57
CA GLU A 286 -52.28 1.77 3.40
C GLU A 286 -50.86 1.20 3.53
N GLN A 287 -50.35 1.06 4.76
CA GLN A 287 -49.03 0.53 5.08
C GLN A 287 -49.10 -0.79 5.87
N THR A 288 -48.05 -1.61 5.75
CA THR A 288 -47.87 -2.83 6.53
C THR A 288 -46.86 -2.59 7.65
N TYR A 289 -47.29 -2.86 8.88
CA TYR A 289 -46.47 -2.77 10.08
C TYR A 289 -46.18 -4.17 10.61
N THR A 290 -44.95 -4.40 11.03
CA THR A 290 -44.48 -5.71 11.49
C THR A 290 -43.97 -5.57 12.92
N PHE A 291 -44.56 -6.29 13.87
CA PHE A 291 -44.05 -6.37 15.24
C PHE A 291 -43.43 -7.75 15.47
N ASN A 292 -42.16 -7.77 15.85
CA ASN A 292 -41.42 -9.00 16.09
C ASN A 292 -41.44 -9.34 17.58
N PHE A 293 -41.62 -10.61 17.92
CA PHE A 293 -41.50 -11.11 19.29
C PHE A 293 -41.00 -12.55 19.29
N SER A 294 -40.46 -13.02 20.41
CA SER A 294 -40.08 -14.42 20.58
C SER A 294 -40.85 -15.10 21.71
N LEU A 295 -41.18 -16.37 21.47
CA LEU A 295 -41.66 -17.30 22.49
C LEU A 295 -40.55 -18.30 22.80
N THR A 296 -40.14 -18.36 24.06
CA THR A 296 -39.06 -19.25 24.54
C THR A 296 -39.66 -20.34 25.43
N ASN A 297 -39.20 -21.58 25.28
CA ASN A 297 -39.56 -22.67 26.19
C ASN A 297 -38.50 -22.85 27.29
N PRO A 298 -38.71 -22.35 28.54
CA PRO A 298 -37.79 -22.59 29.65
C PRO A 298 -37.90 -24.01 30.24
N ASN A 299 -38.92 -24.80 29.87
CA ASN A 299 -39.28 -26.03 30.56
C ASN A 299 -38.36 -27.21 30.20
N PRO A 300 -38.08 -28.14 31.14
CA PRO A 300 -37.19 -29.30 30.95
C PRO A 300 -37.71 -30.36 29.97
N VAL A 301 -38.93 -30.17 29.46
CA VAL A 301 -39.58 -30.97 28.41
C VAL A 301 -39.86 -30.12 27.17
N PRO A 302 -39.91 -30.69 25.96
CA PRO A 302 -40.45 -29.99 24.80
C PRO A 302 -41.91 -29.61 25.01
N ILE A 303 -42.32 -28.44 24.50
CA ILE A 303 -43.71 -27.98 24.51
C ILE A 303 -44.20 -27.81 23.08
N THR A 304 -45.38 -28.33 22.80
CA THR A 304 -46.04 -28.16 21.50
C THR A 304 -47.03 -27.00 21.59
N ILE A 305 -46.81 -25.96 20.78
CA ILE A 305 -47.85 -25.00 20.41
C ILE A 305 -48.73 -25.69 19.36
N THR A 306 -50.04 -25.74 19.57
CA THR A 306 -50.99 -26.52 18.76
C THR A 306 -51.93 -25.67 17.91
N ASP A 307 -52.11 -24.40 18.26
CA ASP A 307 -52.84 -23.39 17.50
C ASP A 307 -52.40 -21.98 17.93
N TRP A 308 -52.59 -20.99 17.07
CA TRP A 308 -52.46 -19.57 17.41
C TRP A 308 -53.46 -18.73 16.60
N ARG A 309 -54.17 -17.83 17.28
CA ARG A 309 -55.26 -17.05 16.69
C ARG A 309 -55.28 -15.61 17.18
N THR A 310 -56.00 -14.77 16.45
CA THR A 310 -56.19 -13.34 16.70
C THR A 310 -57.67 -12.99 16.49
N ASP A 311 -58.19 -12.03 17.26
CA ASP A 311 -59.52 -11.45 17.05
C ASP A 311 -59.50 -10.32 15.99
N LEU A 312 -58.37 -9.62 15.86
CA LEU A 312 -58.12 -8.59 14.85
C LEU A 312 -58.00 -9.20 13.44
N GLN A 313 -58.99 -8.92 12.58
CA GLN A 313 -59.06 -9.43 11.20
C GLN A 313 -57.92 -8.92 10.28
N ASN A 314 -57.32 -7.78 10.63
CA ASN A 314 -56.24 -7.15 9.87
C ASN A 314 -54.84 -7.43 10.43
N LEU A 315 -54.73 -8.27 11.47
CA LEU A 315 -53.48 -8.79 12.02
C LEU A 315 -53.24 -10.21 11.49
N LYS A 316 -52.02 -10.49 11.00
CA LYS A 316 -51.60 -11.82 10.54
C LYS A 316 -50.35 -12.25 11.30
N LEU A 317 -50.27 -13.54 11.65
CA LEU A 317 -49.15 -14.10 12.41
C LEU A 317 -48.35 -15.06 11.53
N ARG A 318 -47.04 -14.82 11.45
CA ARG A 318 -46.05 -15.67 10.81
C ARG A 318 -44.97 -16.04 11.82
N TYR A 319 -44.18 -17.08 11.54
CA TYR A 319 -42.98 -17.42 12.32
C TYR A 319 -41.83 -17.75 11.38
N VAL A 320 -40.59 -17.49 11.81
CA VAL A 320 -39.39 -17.72 11.00
C VAL A 320 -38.93 -19.17 11.14
N GLY A 321 -39.35 -20.03 10.20
CA GLY A 321 -38.94 -21.43 10.15
C GLY A 321 -37.51 -21.63 9.64
N LEU A 322 -36.80 -22.62 10.17
CA LEU A 322 -35.49 -23.06 9.69
C LEU A 322 -35.63 -24.00 8.47
N GLY A 323 -36.15 -23.49 7.37
CA GLY A 323 -36.24 -24.19 6.09
C GLY A 323 -37.26 -23.57 5.12
N PRO A 324 -37.08 -23.72 3.79
CA PRO A 324 -38.13 -23.42 2.82
C PRO A 324 -39.24 -24.48 2.87
N ASP A 325 -40.47 -24.05 2.55
CA ASP A 325 -41.69 -24.84 2.38
C ASP A 325 -42.00 -25.94 3.42
N GLN A 326 -42.90 -25.61 4.35
CA GLN A 326 -43.86 -26.59 4.86
C GLN A 326 -45.28 -26.13 4.54
N ASP A 327 -45.95 -26.87 3.66
CA ASP A 327 -47.35 -26.65 3.28
C ASP A 327 -48.30 -26.78 4.47
N SER A 328 -49.34 -25.94 4.46
CA SER A 328 -50.38 -25.88 5.49
C SER A 328 -51.15 -27.20 5.63
N SER A 329 -50.90 -27.96 6.70
CA SER A 329 -51.75 -29.09 7.10
C SER A 329 -51.78 -29.40 8.61
N THR A 330 -50.74 -29.05 9.38
CA THR A 330 -50.73 -29.13 10.85
C THR A 330 -50.08 -27.90 11.49
N GLN A 331 -50.84 -27.09 12.25
CA GLN A 331 -50.35 -25.92 13.00
C GLN A 331 -49.60 -26.31 14.29
N GLN A 332 -48.73 -27.33 14.23
CA GLN A 332 -48.02 -27.85 15.41
C GLN A 332 -46.54 -27.50 15.39
N LEU A 333 -46.13 -26.66 16.35
CA LEU A 333 -44.76 -26.18 16.51
C LEU A 333 -44.20 -26.68 17.85
N ILE A 334 -43.13 -27.48 17.79
CA ILE A 334 -42.51 -28.11 18.97
C ILE A 334 -41.26 -27.32 19.38
N LEU A 335 -41.31 -26.65 20.53
CA LEU A 335 -40.19 -25.93 21.14
C LEU A 335 -39.45 -26.83 22.12
N LYS A 336 -38.19 -27.15 21.85
CA LYS A 336 -37.32 -27.90 22.80
C LYS A 336 -36.96 -27.01 24.00
N THR A 337 -36.49 -27.64 25.09
CA THR A 337 -35.95 -26.92 26.26
C THR A 337 -34.87 -25.91 25.85
N GLY A 338 -35.03 -24.65 26.27
CA GLY A 338 -34.12 -23.54 25.93
C GLY A 338 -34.28 -22.99 24.51
N GLN A 339 -35.15 -23.57 23.67
CA GLN A 339 -35.39 -23.09 22.32
C GLN A 339 -36.32 -21.87 22.33
N SER A 340 -35.97 -20.86 21.54
CA SER A 340 -36.80 -19.70 21.22
C SER A 340 -37.26 -19.76 19.77
N GLN A 341 -38.50 -19.38 19.51
CA GLN A 341 -39.03 -19.16 18.16
C GLN A 341 -39.45 -17.71 17.99
N VAL A 342 -39.04 -17.08 16.89
CA VAL A 342 -39.46 -15.72 16.51
C VAL A 342 -40.77 -15.78 15.72
N PHE A 343 -41.72 -14.95 16.14
CA PHE A 343 -42.98 -14.65 15.48
C PHE A 343 -42.96 -13.22 14.95
N ILE A 344 -43.68 -13.01 13.85
CA ILE A 344 -43.85 -11.73 13.16
C ILE A 344 -45.36 -11.47 13.07
N ALA A 345 -45.81 -10.37 13.66
CA ALA A 345 -47.19 -9.91 13.59
C ALA A 345 -47.31 -8.80 12.53
N GLU A 346 -47.88 -9.14 11.37
CA GLU A 346 -48.11 -8.23 10.24
C GLU A 346 -49.49 -7.58 10.39
N LEU A 347 -49.54 -6.28 10.68
CA LEU A 347 -50.75 -5.46 10.82
C LEU A 347 -50.91 -4.55 9.60
N ILE A 348 -52.10 -4.51 9.00
CA ILE A 348 -52.44 -3.63 7.87
C ILE A 348 -53.55 -2.67 8.27
N THR A 349 -53.31 -1.37 8.13
CA THR A 349 -54.28 -0.30 8.46
C THR A 349 -54.86 0.30 7.18
N VAL A 350 -56.20 0.29 7.06
CA VAL A 350 -56.93 0.70 5.83
C VAL A 350 -57.86 1.88 6.09
N GLU A 351 -58.41 1.99 7.30
CA GLU A 351 -59.31 3.05 7.74
C GLU A 351 -58.78 3.68 9.03
N GLU A 352 -59.25 4.89 9.39
CA GLU A 352 -58.84 5.56 10.63
C GLU A 352 -59.59 4.99 11.84
N GLU A 353 -58.87 4.36 12.77
CA GLU A 353 -59.48 3.62 13.90
C GLU A 353 -58.53 3.45 15.08
N GLU A 354 -59.05 3.46 16.31
CA GLU A 354 -58.37 2.89 17.49
C GLU A 354 -58.97 1.51 17.78
N LYS A 355 -58.10 0.50 17.95
CA LYS A 355 -58.52 -0.86 18.30
C LYS A 355 -57.65 -1.49 19.37
N TRP A 356 -58.33 -2.21 20.24
CA TRP A 356 -57.77 -3.16 21.20
C TRP A 356 -58.19 -4.57 20.76
N GLY A 357 -57.29 -5.54 20.93
CA GLY A 357 -57.54 -6.95 20.61
C GLY A 357 -56.52 -7.86 21.31
N TYR A 358 -56.39 -9.10 20.87
CA TYR A 358 -55.48 -10.07 21.48
C TYR A 358 -55.01 -11.16 20.50
N VAL A 359 -53.78 -11.63 20.74
CA VAL A 359 -53.22 -12.86 20.17
C VAL A 359 -53.25 -13.95 21.24
N GLU A 360 -53.79 -15.12 20.90
CA GLU A 360 -53.88 -16.27 21.78
C GLU A 360 -53.11 -17.47 21.21
N PHE A 361 -52.19 -18.01 22.00
CA PHE A 361 -51.39 -19.21 21.70
C PHE A 361 -51.86 -20.38 22.55
N THR A 362 -52.36 -21.45 21.91
CA THR A 362 -52.72 -22.69 22.60
C THR A 362 -51.52 -23.64 22.61
N THR A 363 -51.17 -24.18 23.77
CA THR A 363 -50.12 -25.20 23.92
C THR A 363 -50.68 -26.48 24.52
N SER A 364 -49.88 -27.54 24.56
CA SER A 364 -50.19 -28.82 25.23
C SER A 364 -50.41 -28.73 26.76
N HIS A 365 -50.26 -27.55 27.36
CA HIS A 365 -50.30 -27.34 28.83
C HIS A 365 -51.10 -26.11 29.26
N HIS A 366 -51.05 -25.02 28.47
CA HIS A 366 -51.56 -23.70 28.84
C HIS A 366 -52.00 -22.90 27.61
N VAL A 367 -52.93 -21.97 27.79
CA VAL A 367 -53.36 -21.00 26.77
C VAL A 367 -52.82 -19.62 27.15
N MET A 368 -51.89 -19.09 26.34
CA MET A 368 -51.28 -17.79 26.56
C MET A 368 -51.97 -16.71 25.72
N GLN A 369 -52.52 -15.69 26.37
CA GLN A 369 -52.92 -14.44 25.73
C GLN A 369 -51.79 -13.39 25.75
N ILE A 370 -51.74 -12.57 24.71
CA ILE A 370 -50.91 -11.37 24.54
C ILE A 370 -51.83 -10.27 23.98
N ASP A 371 -51.97 -9.14 24.67
CA ASP A 371 -52.91 -8.09 24.25
C ASP A 371 -52.32 -7.22 23.12
N VAL A 372 -53.16 -6.61 22.28
CA VAL A 372 -52.77 -5.81 21.12
C VAL A 372 -53.47 -4.43 21.16
N HIS A 373 -52.74 -3.36 20.82
CA HIS A 373 -53.30 -2.00 20.68
C HIS A 373 -52.67 -1.23 19.52
N TYR A 374 -53.50 -0.48 18.78
CA TYR A 374 -53.06 0.48 17.77
C TYR A 374 -54.07 1.61 17.53
N ILE A 375 -53.58 2.69 16.94
CA ILE A 375 -54.35 3.84 16.44
C ILE A 375 -53.92 4.08 14.98
N ALA A 376 -54.86 4.14 14.04
CA ALA A 376 -54.61 4.36 12.62
C ALA A 376 -55.12 5.73 12.17
N MET A 377 -54.32 6.47 11.39
CA MET A 377 -54.63 7.80 10.86
C MET A 377 -53.97 8.06 9.50
N MET A 378 -54.45 9.06 8.76
CA MET A 378 -53.77 9.54 7.55
C MET A 378 -52.42 10.22 7.87
N GLY A 379 -51.36 9.68 7.26
CA GLY A 379 -50.01 10.25 7.32
C GLY A 379 -48.93 9.19 7.08
N SER A 380 -47.68 9.65 7.00
CA SER A 380 -46.49 8.81 6.88
C SER A 380 -45.27 9.46 7.52
N LEU A 381 -44.30 8.62 7.88
CA LEU A 381 -43.01 8.99 8.46
C LEU A 381 -41.89 8.36 7.65
N GLY A 382 -40.86 9.14 7.31
CA GLY A 382 -39.72 8.64 6.55
C GLY A 382 -38.51 9.53 6.64
N PHE A 383 -37.35 8.94 6.37
CA PHE A 383 -36.15 9.70 6.05
C PHE A 383 -36.23 10.24 4.61
N GLY A 384 -35.33 11.17 4.29
CA GLY A 384 -35.01 11.53 2.90
C GLY A 384 -34.30 10.40 2.12
N PRO A 385 -33.59 10.72 1.02
CA PRO A 385 -32.89 9.73 0.21
C PRO A 385 -31.79 8.97 0.97
N GLU A 386 -31.43 7.79 0.47
CA GLU A 386 -30.42 6.90 1.06
C GLU A 386 -29.05 7.56 1.26
N LEU A 387 -28.45 7.38 2.45
CA LEU A 387 -27.25 8.10 2.84
C LEU A 387 -25.97 7.42 2.31
N HIS A 388 -25.43 7.97 1.22
CA HIS A 388 -24.27 7.45 0.53
C HIS A 388 -23.01 8.26 0.83
N PHE A 389 -22.11 7.71 1.65
CA PHE A 389 -20.81 8.30 1.91
C PHE A 389 -19.82 8.04 0.78
N LYS A 390 -18.99 9.05 0.48
CA LYS A 390 -17.87 8.95 -0.46
C LYS A 390 -16.78 8.01 0.07
N GLU A 391 -15.80 7.71 -0.78
CA GLU A 391 -14.63 6.91 -0.42
C GLU A 391 -13.91 7.48 0.82
N ALA A 392 -13.77 6.64 1.83
CA ALA A 392 -13.25 6.96 3.15
C ALA A 392 -12.02 6.12 3.52
N PHE A 393 -11.21 6.65 4.42
CA PHE A 393 -9.97 6.04 4.88
C PHE A 393 -9.58 6.61 6.27
N PRO A 394 -8.60 6.02 6.97
CA PRO A 394 -8.21 6.42 8.32
C PRO A 394 -7.80 7.89 8.47
N GLY A 395 -8.35 8.58 9.46
CA GLY A 395 -7.98 9.96 9.78
C GLY A 395 -8.61 11.05 8.89
N ARG A 396 -9.65 10.70 8.12
CA ARG A 396 -10.56 11.65 7.45
C ARG A 396 -11.98 11.36 7.91
N ILE A 397 -12.67 12.36 8.46
CA ILE A 397 -14.05 12.18 8.95
C ILE A 397 -15.02 12.73 7.90
N LEU A 398 -15.86 11.88 7.33
CA LEU A 398 -16.91 12.33 6.40
C LEU A 398 -18.17 12.71 7.17
N LYS A 399 -18.90 13.72 6.71
CA LYS A 399 -20.14 14.22 7.33
C LYS A 399 -21.23 14.38 6.28
N GLU A 400 -22.38 13.73 6.51
CA GLU A 400 -23.58 13.88 5.68
C GLU A 400 -24.79 14.26 6.56
N THR A 401 -25.73 15.03 6.01
CA THR A 401 -26.88 15.59 6.74
C THR A 401 -28.11 14.68 6.69
N LEU A 402 -28.86 14.62 7.80
CA LEU A 402 -30.08 13.83 7.92
C LEU A 402 -31.30 14.72 7.78
N SER A 403 -32.15 14.42 6.79
CA SER A 403 -33.50 14.98 6.66
C SER A 403 -34.56 13.92 6.93
N PHE A 404 -35.66 14.35 7.55
CA PHE A 404 -36.78 13.50 7.94
C PHE A 404 -38.10 14.21 7.65
N THR A 405 -39.07 13.48 7.13
CA THR A 405 -40.41 13.97 6.78
C THR A 405 -41.45 13.39 7.74
N ASN A 406 -42.12 14.29 8.44
CA ASN A 406 -43.39 14.02 9.13
C ASN A 406 -44.53 14.52 8.23
N SER A 407 -45.51 13.68 7.93
CA SER A 407 -46.74 14.09 7.23
C SER A 407 -48.03 13.80 8.02
N PHE A 408 -47.92 13.34 9.27
CA PHE A 408 -49.05 13.36 10.20
C PHE A 408 -49.36 14.81 10.62
N GLY A 409 -50.63 15.11 10.90
CA GLY A 409 -51.11 16.45 11.27
C GLY A 409 -50.71 16.94 12.67
N LEU A 410 -49.68 16.37 13.29
CA LEU A 410 -49.21 16.65 14.65
C LEU A 410 -47.68 16.76 14.69
N PRO A 411 -47.10 17.64 15.52
CA PRO A 411 -45.66 17.68 15.75
C PRO A 411 -45.21 16.42 16.51
N LEU A 412 -44.02 15.92 16.19
CA LEU A 412 -43.45 14.70 16.79
C LEU A 412 -42.14 14.98 17.52
N GLU A 413 -41.88 14.21 18.59
CA GLU A 413 -40.67 14.29 19.40
C GLU A 413 -39.67 13.20 18.98
N LEU A 414 -38.40 13.57 18.84
CA LEU A 414 -37.30 12.69 18.47
C LEU A 414 -36.43 12.40 19.70
N VAL A 415 -36.39 11.13 20.12
CA VAL A 415 -35.73 10.68 21.35
C VAL A 415 -34.23 10.46 21.12
N GLY A 416 -33.86 9.82 20.01
CA GLY A 416 -32.47 9.46 19.76
C GLY A 416 -32.23 8.78 18.41
N LEU A 417 -30.96 8.77 18.00
CA LEU A 417 -30.47 8.07 16.82
C LEU A 417 -29.45 7.01 17.24
N THR A 418 -29.58 5.80 16.70
CA THR A 418 -28.67 4.67 16.92
C THR A 418 -28.21 4.08 15.59
N SER A 419 -27.00 3.51 15.56
CA SER A 419 -26.40 2.87 14.37
C SER A 419 -26.03 1.43 14.70
N THR A 420 -26.21 0.51 13.75
CA THR A 420 -25.73 -0.87 13.88
C THR A 420 -24.22 -1.02 13.74
N ASP A 421 -23.51 0.01 13.24
CA ASP A 421 -22.07 -0.01 13.04
C ASP A 421 -21.41 1.24 13.70
N PRO A 422 -20.43 1.05 14.61
CA PRO A 422 -19.81 2.13 15.39
C PRO A 422 -19.00 3.15 14.56
N ARG A 423 -18.71 2.87 13.28
CA ARG A 423 -18.07 3.83 12.36
C ARG A 423 -19.01 4.93 11.93
N PHE A 424 -20.32 4.71 11.97
CA PHE A 424 -21.33 5.73 11.68
C PHE A 424 -21.87 6.28 13.01
N ILE A 425 -21.47 7.52 13.32
CA ILE A 425 -21.77 8.21 14.57
C ILE A 425 -22.90 9.21 14.30
N PRO A 426 -24.15 8.94 14.69
CA PRO A 426 -25.24 9.87 14.47
C PRO A 426 -25.28 10.97 15.53
N HIS A 427 -25.61 12.18 15.10
CA HIS A 427 -25.79 13.36 15.95
C HIS A 427 -27.13 14.03 15.66
N LEU A 428 -28.10 13.76 16.53
CA LEU A 428 -29.40 14.44 16.52
C LEU A 428 -29.18 15.92 16.91
N SER A 429 -29.75 16.83 16.12
CA SER A 429 -29.60 18.30 16.27
C SER A 429 -30.94 19.01 16.48
N LYS A 430 -32.07 18.35 16.22
CA LYS A 430 -33.42 18.80 16.61
C LYS A 430 -34.17 17.66 17.30
N THR A 431 -34.91 17.98 18.35
CA THR A 431 -35.76 17.05 19.10
C THR A 431 -37.22 17.10 18.70
N THR A 432 -37.63 17.98 17.77
CA THR A 432 -39.02 18.04 17.27
C THR A 432 -39.09 18.20 15.74
N VAL A 433 -40.14 17.66 15.14
CA VAL A 433 -40.43 17.77 13.69
C VAL A 433 -41.90 18.14 13.46
N GLU A 434 -42.11 19.28 12.79
CA GLU A 434 -43.42 19.81 12.42
C GLU A 434 -44.09 19.05 11.28
N ALA A 435 -45.42 19.15 11.21
CA ALA A 435 -46.23 18.51 10.18
C ALA A 435 -45.97 19.07 8.77
N GLY A 436 -45.81 18.18 7.78
CA GLY A 436 -45.79 18.50 6.35
C GLY A 436 -44.47 19.07 5.79
N VAL A 437 -43.40 19.14 6.59
CA VAL A 437 -42.13 19.76 6.17
C VAL A 437 -40.94 18.81 6.34
N ALA A 438 -40.20 18.59 5.25
CA ALA A 438 -38.90 17.90 5.28
C ALA A 438 -37.91 18.69 6.13
N THR A 439 -37.57 18.15 7.30
CA THR A 439 -36.81 18.85 8.33
C THR A 439 -35.42 18.24 8.45
N GLU A 440 -34.37 19.07 8.37
CA GLU A 440 -33.02 18.63 8.78
C GLU A 440 -33.03 18.36 10.29
N ILE A 441 -32.85 17.10 10.70
CA ILE A 441 -32.92 16.65 12.10
C ILE A 441 -31.54 16.49 12.74
N GLY A 442 -30.48 16.38 11.95
CA GLY A 442 -29.14 16.08 12.44
C GLY A 442 -28.16 15.75 11.32
N HIS A 443 -27.09 15.05 11.68
CA HIS A 443 -26.08 14.58 10.74
C HIS A 443 -25.46 13.27 11.21
N VAL A 444 -24.80 12.54 10.31
CA VAL A 444 -23.99 11.36 10.63
C VAL A 444 -22.53 11.66 10.27
N LEU A 445 -21.63 11.37 11.19
CA LEU A 445 -20.20 11.32 10.93
C LEU A 445 -19.80 9.89 10.61
N PHE A 446 -19.09 9.67 9.51
CA PHE A 446 -18.49 8.39 9.15
C PHE A 446 -16.98 8.45 9.40
N ASP A 447 -16.54 7.68 10.39
CA ASP A 447 -15.18 7.61 10.92
C ASP A 447 -14.68 6.17 10.79
N ALA A 448 -13.77 5.95 9.84
CA ALA A 448 -13.23 4.63 9.56
C ALA A 448 -12.46 4.00 10.75
N LEU A 449 -11.99 4.81 11.71
CA LEU A 449 -11.17 4.35 12.84
C LEU A 449 -11.94 3.51 13.87
N LYS A 450 -13.27 3.67 13.94
CA LYS A 450 -14.10 3.06 15.01
C LYS A 450 -14.57 1.66 14.67
N VAL A 451 -13.62 0.77 14.39
CA VAL A 451 -13.88 -0.63 14.02
C VAL A 451 -14.52 -1.40 15.19
N PRO A 452 -15.51 -2.29 14.96
CA PRO A 452 -16.12 -3.11 16.02
C PRO A 452 -15.17 -4.03 16.80
N ASP A 453 -14.02 -4.38 16.21
CA ASP A 453 -13.04 -5.31 16.76
C ASP A 453 -11.61 -4.76 16.57
N PRO A 454 -10.93 -4.31 17.64
CA PRO A 454 -9.56 -3.81 17.59
C PRO A 454 -8.50 -4.81 17.09
N SER A 455 -8.80 -6.13 17.08
CA SER A 455 -7.86 -7.15 16.58
C SER A 455 -7.80 -7.24 15.05
N HIS A 456 -8.81 -6.70 14.36
CA HIS A 456 -8.84 -6.58 12.89
C HIS A 456 -8.40 -5.19 12.39
N ASP A 457 -8.06 -4.28 13.31
CA ASP A 457 -7.78 -2.86 13.08
C ASP A 457 -6.35 -2.58 12.52
N HIS A 458 -5.61 -3.63 12.17
CA HIS A 458 -4.27 -3.52 11.56
C HIS A 458 -4.26 -2.78 10.21
N VAL A 459 -5.42 -2.54 9.58
CA VAL A 459 -5.56 -1.69 8.39
C VAL A 459 -5.64 -0.20 8.77
N LEU A 460 -6.21 0.17 9.92
CA LEU A 460 -6.79 1.50 10.15
C LEU A 460 -6.23 2.29 11.36
N GLN A 461 -5.09 1.92 11.96
CA GLN A 461 -4.46 2.70 13.06
C GLN A 461 -3.27 3.62 12.69
N PRO A 462 -3.46 4.79 12.05
CA PRO A 462 -2.43 5.83 11.99
C PRO A 462 -2.08 6.41 13.36
N GLU A 463 -3.06 6.59 14.26
CA GLU A 463 -2.92 7.44 15.45
C GLU A 463 -1.75 7.09 16.38
N GLN A 464 -1.56 5.80 16.67
CA GLN A 464 -0.50 5.34 17.58
C GLN A 464 0.90 5.57 16.97
N HIS A 465 1.01 5.48 15.65
CA HIS A 465 2.25 5.75 14.93
C HIS A 465 2.46 7.25 14.66
N ARG A 466 1.42 8.04 14.37
CA ARG A 466 1.50 9.52 14.23
C ARG A 466 2.15 10.17 15.44
N LYS A 467 1.79 9.74 16.66
CA LYS A 467 2.33 10.25 17.94
C LYS A 467 3.77 9.79 18.25
N LYS A 468 4.38 8.97 17.39
CA LYS A 468 5.78 8.47 17.49
C LYS A 468 6.57 8.62 16.18
N PHE A 469 6.00 9.23 15.15
CA PHE A 469 6.57 9.21 13.80
C PHE A 469 7.91 9.93 13.75
N GLY A 470 8.95 9.24 13.26
CA GLY A 470 10.30 9.77 13.27
C GLY A 470 10.62 10.54 11.99
N GLU A 471 10.91 11.84 12.11
CA GLU A 471 11.46 12.74 11.06
C GLU A 471 12.86 12.33 10.53
N LYS A 472 13.26 11.08 10.79
CA LYS A 472 14.55 10.53 10.42
C LYS A 472 14.58 10.22 8.92
N PRO A 473 15.69 10.48 8.21
CA PRO A 473 15.86 10.21 6.77
C PRO A 473 16.06 8.71 6.47
N TYR A 474 15.36 7.83 7.17
CA TYR A 474 15.36 6.39 6.96
C TYR A 474 14.09 5.74 7.53
N PHE A 475 13.82 4.51 7.11
CA PHE A 475 12.78 3.66 7.69
C PHE A 475 13.35 2.79 8.82
N THR A 476 12.59 2.67 9.90
CA THR A 476 12.82 1.70 10.97
C THR A 476 12.13 0.37 10.66
N SER A 477 12.62 -0.72 11.27
CA SER A 477 12.01 -2.05 11.13
C SER A 477 10.56 -2.10 11.62
N GLU A 478 10.18 -1.23 12.56
CA GLU A 478 8.81 -1.10 13.08
C GLU A 478 7.88 -0.46 12.03
N GLU A 479 8.25 0.70 11.47
CA GLU A 479 7.49 1.37 10.39
C GLU A 479 7.27 0.43 9.18
N LEU A 480 8.27 -0.35 8.80
CA LEU A 480 8.18 -1.32 7.69
C LEU A 480 7.27 -2.52 8.02
N GLN A 481 7.24 -2.97 9.28
CA GLN A 481 6.33 -4.04 9.71
C GLN A 481 4.88 -3.56 9.77
N THR A 482 4.62 -2.34 10.26
CA THR A 482 3.30 -1.71 10.23
C THR A 482 2.80 -1.54 8.80
N TYR A 483 3.62 -0.97 7.90
CA TYR A 483 3.26 -0.80 6.48
C TYR A 483 2.88 -2.14 5.82
N LYS A 484 3.69 -3.18 6.07
CA LYS A 484 3.40 -4.53 5.59
C LYS A 484 2.05 -5.05 6.11
N ALA A 485 1.78 -4.93 7.41
CA ALA A 485 0.55 -5.39 8.04
C ALA A 485 -0.69 -4.66 7.47
N GLN A 486 -0.61 -3.34 7.33
CA GLN A 486 -1.65 -2.52 6.69
C GLN A 486 -1.95 -3.00 5.27
N GLN A 487 -0.92 -3.21 4.45
CA GLN A 487 -1.10 -3.63 3.07
C GLN A 487 -1.64 -5.07 2.97
N GLU A 488 -1.18 -6.01 3.80
CA GLU A 488 -1.69 -7.39 3.82
C GLU A 488 -3.15 -7.44 4.28
N ALA A 489 -3.53 -6.68 5.32
CA ALA A 489 -4.89 -6.66 5.83
C ALA A 489 -5.88 -5.88 4.92
N TYR A 490 -5.46 -4.80 4.25
CA TYR A 490 -6.29 -4.15 3.22
C TYR A 490 -6.57 -5.08 2.03
N ASN A 491 -5.56 -5.86 1.60
CA ASN A 491 -5.76 -6.88 0.57
C ASN A 491 -6.76 -7.97 1.00
N GLN A 492 -6.73 -8.40 2.27
CA GLN A 492 -7.75 -9.34 2.80
C GLN A 492 -9.15 -8.72 2.85
N LEU A 493 -9.26 -7.46 3.27
CA LEU A 493 -10.52 -6.71 3.32
C LEU A 493 -11.17 -6.60 1.92
N LYS A 494 -10.36 -6.30 0.89
CA LYS A 494 -10.80 -6.27 -0.50
C LYS A 494 -11.10 -7.66 -1.08
N MET A 495 -10.31 -8.69 -0.76
CA MET A 495 -10.59 -10.08 -1.17
C MET A 495 -11.87 -10.64 -0.54
N SER A 496 -12.23 -10.17 0.67
CA SER A 496 -13.45 -10.58 1.37
C SER A 496 -14.69 -9.73 1.04
N LYS A 497 -14.58 -8.75 0.12
CA LYS A 497 -15.63 -7.78 -0.23
C LYS A 497 -16.20 -7.01 0.99
N LYS A 498 -15.34 -6.70 1.95
CA LYS A 498 -15.65 -5.88 3.14
C LYS A 498 -15.17 -4.43 2.98
N ASP A 499 -14.88 -4.03 1.74
CA ASP A 499 -14.60 -2.67 1.31
C ASP A 499 -15.86 -1.81 1.26
N LEU A 500 -17.00 -2.35 0.82
CA LEU A 500 -18.29 -1.70 1.04
C LEU A 500 -18.84 -2.04 2.44
N ILE A 501 -19.12 -1.01 3.24
CA ILE A 501 -19.81 -1.13 4.51
C ILE A 501 -21.25 -0.67 4.34
N THR A 502 -22.19 -1.48 4.81
CA THR A 502 -23.62 -1.14 4.90
C THR A 502 -24.02 -1.15 6.37
N ALA A 503 -24.63 -0.07 6.84
CA ALA A 503 -25.10 0.08 8.21
C ALA A 503 -26.57 0.52 8.23
N ARG A 504 -27.31 0.14 9.27
CA ARG A 504 -28.68 0.60 9.51
C ARG A 504 -28.66 1.67 10.59
N LEU A 505 -29.18 2.84 10.25
CA LEU A 505 -29.54 3.90 11.18
C LEU A 505 -30.97 3.64 11.67
N THR A 506 -31.22 3.86 12.96
CA THR A 506 -32.54 3.81 13.57
C THR A 506 -32.82 5.10 14.35
N LEU A 507 -33.98 5.70 14.09
CA LEU A 507 -34.50 6.89 14.77
C LEU A 507 -35.65 6.48 15.68
N GLN A 508 -35.50 6.77 16.97
CA GLN A 508 -36.50 6.56 18.00
C GLN A 508 -37.38 7.82 18.12
N ILE A 509 -38.67 7.66 17.91
CA ILE A 509 -39.69 8.72 17.85
C ILE A 509 -40.68 8.50 18.98
N ASN A 510 -40.94 9.51 19.79
CA ASN A 510 -41.97 9.47 20.82
C ASN A 510 -43.28 10.07 20.25
N LEU A 511 -44.34 9.26 20.27
CA LEU A 511 -45.68 9.66 19.84
C LEU A 511 -46.48 10.27 21.01
N PRO A 512 -47.46 11.16 20.73
CA PRO A 512 -48.45 11.58 21.71
C PRO A 512 -49.13 10.35 22.34
N GLY A 513 -48.91 10.15 23.65
CA GLY A 513 -49.33 8.94 24.37
C GLY A 513 -48.18 8.09 24.96
N ASN A 514 -46.91 8.51 24.77
CA ASN A 514 -45.71 7.79 25.21
C ASN A 514 -45.52 6.42 24.52
N VAL A 515 -45.79 6.34 23.21
CA VAL A 515 -45.50 5.15 22.41
C VAL A 515 -44.27 5.40 21.55
N GLU A 516 -43.27 4.53 21.67
CA GLU A 516 -42.01 4.63 20.94
C GLU A 516 -42.10 3.90 19.59
N VAL A 517 -41.82 4.62 18.50
CA VAL A 517 -41.76 4.07 17.13
C VAL A 517 -40.34 4.20 16.57
N LEU A 518 -39.89 3.14 15.88
CA LEU A 518 -38.57 3.07 15.25
C LEU A 518 -38.68 3.24 13.73
N SER A 519 -38.21 4.38 13.21
CA SER A 519 -37.94 4.54 11.78
C SER A 519 -36.50 4.13 11.45
N ALA A 520 -36.21 3.73 10.21
CA ALA A 520 -34.88 3.27 9.82
C ALA A 520 -34.44 3.77 8.43
N LEU A 521 -33.13 3.90 8.26
CA LEU A 521 -32.46 4.30 7.02
C LEU A 521 -31.23 3.40 6.80
N ILE A 522 -30.95 3.05 5.54
CA ILE A 522 -29.70 2.37 5.16
C ILE A 522 -28.65 3.44 4.83
N MET A 523 -27.45 3.24 5.35
CA MET A 523 -26.26 4.05 5.10
C MET A 523 -25.20 3.16 4.44
N THR A 524 -24.50 3.68 3.44
CA THR A 524 -23.39 2.99 2.76
C THR A 524 -22.12 3.83 2.77
N GLY A 525 -20.96 3.18 2.87
CA GLY A 525 -19.66 3.84 2.80
C GLY A 525 -18.57 2.89 2.33
N SER A 526 -17.69 3.36 1.45
CA SER A 526 -16.62 2.55 0.84
C SER A 526 -15.26 2.85 1.47
N LEU A 527 -14.52 1.81 1.86
CA LEU A 527 -13.15 1.91 2.38
C LEU A 527 -12.12 1.78 1.25
N VAL A 528 -11.23 2.77 1.14
CA VAL A 528 -10.12 2.77 0.18
C VAL A 528 -8.77 2.95 0.86
N GLN A 529 -7.70 2.51 0.21
CA GLN A 529 -6.34 2.85 0.60
C GLN A 529 -6.05 4.31 0.16
N PRO A 530 -5.62 5.21 1.07
CA PRO A 530 -5.29 6.57 0.70
C PRO A 530 -4.04 6.64 -0.18
N LYS A 531 -3.92 7.72 -0.94
CA LYS A 531 -2.73 8.12 -1.70
C LYS A 531 -2.47 9.61 -1.45
N ILE A 532 -1.20 10.02 -1.36
CA ILE A 532 -0.84 11.44 -1.31
C ILE A 532 -0.42 11.98 -2.68
N VAL A 533 0.12 11.12 -3.55
CA VAL A 533 0.65 11.53 -4.86
C VAL A 533 -0.47 11.59 -5.90
N MET A 534 -0.57 12.73 -6.61
CA MET A 534 -1.60 12.93 -7.65
C MET A 534 -1.30 12.18 -8.96
N ALA A 535 -0.02 11.98 -9.27
CA ALA A 535 0.45 11.30 -10.47
C ALA A 535 0.86 9.84 -10.17
N ASN A 536 0.60 8.91 -11.10
CA ASN A 536 1.08 7.53 -10.97
C ASN A 536 2.55 7.37 -11.36
N SER A 537 3.10 8.27 -12.17
CA SER A 537 4.51 8.27 -12.60
C SER A 537 4.95 9.64 -13.12
N VAL A 538 6.26 9.88 -13.22
CA VAL A 538 6.86 11.19 -13.60
C VAL A 538 7.94 11.04 -14.67
N ASN A 539 7.90 11.92 -15.69
CA ASN A 539 8.72 11.84 -16.91
C ASN A 539 9.70 13.01 -17.06
N PHE A 540 11.00 12.71 -17.02
CA PHE A 540 12.11 13.63 -17.29
C PHE A 540 12.49 13.72 -18.79
N ASN A 541 11.59 13.22 -19.65
CA ASN A 541 11.66 13.27 -21.12
C ASN A 541 13.01 12.77 -21.66
N LEU A 542 13.48 13.37 -22.76
CA LEU A 542 14.77 13.10 -23.37
C LEU A 542 15.75 14.23 -23.03
N SER A 543 16.74 13.93 -22.19
CA SER A 543 17.71 14.90 -21.68
C SER A 543 19.14 14.59 -22.17
N GLN A 544 19.91 15.63 -22.55
CA GLN A 544 21.28 15.47 -23.06
C GLN A 544 22.21 14.85 -22.01
N ILE A 545 22.99 13.84 -22.39
CA ILE A 545 23.97 13.19 -21.50
C ILE A 545 24.95 14.23 -20.93
N GLY A 546 25.17 14.16 -19.60
CA GLY A 546 25.99 15.12 -18.86
C GLY A 546 25.26 16.39 -18.42
N THR A 547 24.05 16.66 -18.92
CA THR A 547 23.17 17.72 -18.38
C THR A 547 22.32 17.19 -17.22
N SER A 548 21.44 17.99 -16.65
CA SER A 548 20.50 17.54 -15.62
C SER A 548 19.19 18.31 -15.67
N ASP A 549 18.08 17.59 -15.60
CA ASP A 549 16.71 18.14 -15.57
C ASP A 549 16.10 17.98 -14.16
N GLN A 550 15.14 18.83 -13.81
CA GLN A 550 14.56 18.92 -12.45
C GLN A 550 13.04 19.03 -12.45
N GLN A 551 12.39 18.19 -11.64
CA GLN A 551 10.93 18.14 -11.55
C GLN A 551 10.48 17.98 -10.09
N TYR A 552 9.34 18.59 -9.77
CA TYR A 552 8.68 18.48 -8.47
C TYR A 552 7.52 17.48 -8.56
N ILE A 553 7.20 16.84 -7.44
CA ILE A 553 6.15 15.85 -7.32
C ILE A 553 4.89 16.52 -6.72
N PRO A 554 3.77 16.60 -7.46
CA PRO A 554 2.53 17.15 -6.93
C PRO A 554 1.85 16.16 -5.98
N VAL A 555 1.57 16.64 -4.77
CA VAL A 555 0.91 15.87 -3.70
C VAL A 555 -0.27 16.65 -3.13
N HIS A 556 -1.28 15.91 -2.69
CA HIS A 556 -2.45 16.43 -1.99
C HIS A 556 -2.42 15.95 -0.53
N ASN A 557 -2.88 16.79 0.40
CA ASN A 557 -3.23 16.36 1.74
C ASN A 557 -4.75 16.15 1.87
N PRO A 558 -5.26 14.90 1.83
CA PRO A 558 -6.69 14.63 1.92
C PRO A 558 -7.23 14.54 3.37
N LEU A 559 -6.43 14.93 4.37
CA LEU A 559 -6.73 14.85 5.80
C LEU A 559 -7.26 16.17 6.37
N ASP A 560 -7.97 16.03 7.48
CA ASP A 560 -8.35 17.12 8.39
C ASP A 560 -7.18 17.58 9.30
N GLU A 561 -6.02 16.90 9.22
CA GLU A 561 -4.79 17.16 9.98
C GLU A 561 -3.60 17.49 9.04
N PRO A 562 -2.53 18.16 9.51
CA PRO A 562 -1.34 18.42 8.70
C PRO A 562 -0.57 17.14 8.32
N LEU A 563 -0.32 16.97 7.03
CA LEU A 563 0.45 15.86 6.45
C LEU A 563 1.93 16.25 6.38
N TRP A 564 2.82 15.40 6.90
CA TRP A 564 4.27 15.52 6.76
C TRP A 564 4.74 14.58 5.64
N VAL A 565 5.56 15.09 4.71
CA VAL A 565 6.04 14.34 3.54
C VAL A 565 7.53 14.64 3.30
N MET A 566 8.33 13.61 3.03
CA MET A 566 9.77 13.73 2.76
C MET A 566 10.19 12.74 1.66
N LEU A 567 11.05 13.20 0.74
CA LEU A 567 11.66 12.34 -0.28
C LEU A 567 12.91 11.65 0.25
N LEU A 568 13.03 10.34 0.00
CA LEU A 568 14.19 9.53 0.39
C LEU A 568 15.04 9.13 -0.83
N PRO A 569 16.36 9.38 -0.82
CA PRO A 569 17.24 9.02 -1.92
C PRO A 569 17.49 7.50 -1.97
N LEU A 570 17.52 6.94 -3.18
CA LEU A 570 17.83 5.51 -3.37
C LEU A 570 19.27 5.13 -2.98
N SER A 571 20.15 6.11 -2.75
CA SER A 571 21.48 5.89 -2.16
C SER A 571 21.42 5.25 -0.77
N ASP A 572 20.38 5.57 0.03
CA ASP A 572 20.21 5.05 1.40
C ASP A 572 19.47 3.70 1.45
N VAL A 573 19.41 2.97 0.33
CA VAL A 573 18.79 1.63 0.21
C VAL A 573 19.39 0.57 1.13
N GLY A 574 20.53 0.84 1.79
CA GLY A 574 20.96 0.08 2.96
C GLY A 574 19.87 -0.10 4.03
N SER A 575 19.02 0.92 4.22
CA SER A 575 17.85 0.88 5.11
C SER A 575 16.60 0.24 4.47
N LEU A 576 16.43 0.35 3.14
CA LEU A 576 15.29 -0.19 2.40
C LEU A 576 15.42 -1.68 2.06
N LYS A 577 16.56 -2.33 2.26
CA LYS A 577 16.76 -3.77 2.01
C LYS A 577 15.66 -4.71 2.55
N PRO A 578 15.07 -4.49 3.75
CA PRO A 578 13.93 -5.29 4.23
C PRO A 578 12.59 -4.95 3.52
N ALA A 579 12.49 -3.76 2.93
CA ALA A 579 11.29 -3.22 2.27
C ALA A 579 11.21 -3.53 0.77
N LEU A 580 12.34 -3.73 0.09
CA LEU A 580 12.41 -3.85 -1.38
C LEU A 580 11.35 -4.79 -2.01
N PRO A 581 11.08 -6.01 -1.50
CA PRO A 581 10.06 -6.89 -2.09
C PRO A 581 8.63 -6.32 -2.03
N PHE A 582 8.36 -5.40 -1.09
CA PHE A 582 7.09 -4.71 -0.95
C PHE A 582 7.04 -3.45 -1.82
N VAL A 583 8.16 -2.73 -1.91
CA VAL A 583 8.32 -1.54 -2.77
C VAL A 583 8.16 -1.91 -4.26
N VAL A 584 8.79 -2.99 -4.71
CA VAL A 584 8.59 -3.55 -6.07
C VAL A 584 7.13 -3.94 -6.29
N LYS A 585 6.51 -4.61 -5.31
CA LYS A 585 5.10 -5.03 -5.39
C LYS A 585 4.12 -3.85 -5.38
N ALA A 586 4.48 -2.72 -4.77
CA ALA A 586 3.67 -1.49 -4.72
C ALA A 586 3.78 -0.66 -6.01
N SER A 587 4.97 -0.60 -6.62
CA SER A 587 5.16 -0.07 -8.00
C SER A 587 4.35 -0.89 -9.02
N GLY A 588 4.20 -2.21 -8.80
CA GLY A 588 3.47 -3.11 -9.68
C GLY A 588 4.25 -3.50 -10.94
N ASN A 589 5.34 -2.80 -11.24
CA ASN A 589 6.28 -3.13 -12.31
C ASN A 589 7.30 -4.20 -11.87
N PRO A 590 7.62 -5.20 -12.71
CA PRO A 590 8.55 -6.29 -12.39
C PRO A 590 10.02 -5.88 -12.52
N LEU A 591 10.42 -4.78 -11.87
CA LEU A 591 11.83 -4.48 -11.61
C LEU A 591 12.42 -5.58 -10.72
N SER A 592 13.55 -6.19 -11.10
CA SER A 592 14.11 -7.26 -10.27
C SER A 592 14.79 -6.69 -9.02
N ASP A 593 14.77 -7.45 -7.93
CA ASP A 593 15.49 -7.09 -6.69
C ASP A 593 16.97 -6.77 -6.93
N GLN A 594 17.58 -7.28 -8.01
CA GLN A 594 18.98 -7.02 -8.33
C GLN A 594 19.21 -5.70 -9.07
N ASP A 595 18.22 -5.19 -9.81
CA ASP A 595 18.39 -3.95 -10.59
C ASP A 595 18.37 -2.72 -9.67
N LEU A 596 17.39 -2.66 -8.76
CA LEU A 596 17.27 -1.61 -7.73
C LEU A 596 18.44 -1.60 -6.74
N LEU A 597 19.12 -2.73 -6.53
CA LEU A 597 20.25 -2.86 -5.59
C LEU A 597 21.64 -2.68 -6.22
N ARG A 598 21.76 -2.67 -7.55
CA ARG A 598 23.06 -2.61 -8.24
C ARG A 598 23.42 -1.25 -8.81
N ASP A 599 22.47 -0.39 -9.10
CA ASP A 599 22.72 0.81 -9.90
C ASP A 599 23.37 1.94 -9.10
N GLN A 600 24.67 1.77 -8.79
CA GLN A 600 25.57 2.87 -8.40
C GLN A 600 25.69 3.94 -9.50
N ASN A 601 25.15 3.67 -10.70
CA ASN A 601 25.04 4.56 -11.86
C ASN A 601 23.60 5.07 -12.08
N ASN A 602 22.72 5.00 -11.07
CA ASN A 602 21.37 5.54 -11.14
C ASN A 602 21.43 7.06 -11.45
N PRO A 603 20.84 7.53 -12.58
CA PRO A 603 20.86 8.95 -12.94
C PRO A 603 19.89 9.81 -12.11
N PHE A 604 18.99 9.20 -11.32
CA PHE A 604 18.05 9.95 -10.48
C PHE A 604 18.68 10.26 -9.12
N SER A 605 18.67 11.55 -8.75
CA SER A 605 19.17 12.06 -7.48
C SER A 605 18.17 13.01 -6.82
N ILE A 606 18.28 13.18 -5.50
CA ILE A 606 17.36 13.98 -4.69
C ILE A 606 18.19 14.99 -3.90
N SER A 607 17.82 16.27 -3.94
CA SER A 607 18.59 17.31 -3.26
C SER A 607 18.41 17.25 -1.74
N SER A 608 19.41 17.71 -0.98
CA SER A 608 19.33 17.79 0.49
C SER A 608 18.25 18.74 1.02
N LYS A 609 17.66 19.58 0.15
CA LYS A 609 16.46 20.39 0.43
C LYS A 609 15.17 19.60 0.19
N ALA A 610 15.15 18.74 -0.82
CA ALA A 610 14.02 17.85 -1.12
C ALA A 610 13.86 16.71 -0.10
N SER A 611 14.96 16.34 0.57
CA SER A 611 14.96 15.46 1.75
C SER A 611 14.75 16.18 3.09
N ALA A 612 14.40 17.47 3.09
CA ALA A 612 13.86 18.14 4.28
C ALA A 612 12.34 17.98 4.27
N GLY A 613 11.77 17.45 5.36
CA GLY A 613 10.33 17.16 5.44
C GLY A 613 9.47 18.42 5.28
N LEU A 614 8.49 18.36 4.38
CA LEU A 614 7.48 19.39 4.15
C LEU A 614 6.23 19.09 4.98
N ILE A 615 5.65 20.12 5.61
CA ILE A 615 4.35 20.04 6.27
C ILE A 615 3.30 20.72 5.37
N ILE A 616 2.27 19.98 5.02
CA ILE A 616 1.18 20.39 4.12
C ILE A 616 -0.08 20.57 4.98
N PRO A 617 -0.74 21.74 4.99
CA PRO A 617 -1.95 21.97 5.76
C PRO A 617 -3.13 21.06 5.34
N PRO A 618 -4.18 20.92 6.17
CA PRO A 618 -5.39 20.16 5.83
C PRO A 618 -6.00 20.58 4.49
N HIS A 619 -6.41 19.61 3.67
CA HIS A 619 -7.08 19.80 2.37
C HIS A 619 -6.35 20.73 1.37
N GLN A 620 -5.01 20.77 1.43
CA GLN A 620 -4.17 21.58 0.52
C GLN A 620 -3.25 20.75 -0.37
N ASP A 621 -2.88 21.36 -1.51
CA ASP A 621 -1.93 20.82 -2.48
C ASP A 621 -0.53 21.39 -2.23
N ALA A 622 0.51 20.61 -2.54
CA ALA A 622 1.90 21.05 -2.46
C ALA A 622 2.79 20.35 -3.50
N GLU A 623 3.99 20.90 -3.71
CA GLU A 623 5.03 20.35 -4.57
C GLU A 623 6.24 19.93 -3.72
N VAL A 624 6.59 18.64 -3.77
CA VAL A 624 7.74 18.09 -3.02
C VAL A 624 8.86 17.78 -4.01
N GLY A 625 10.05 18.34 -3.80
CA GLY A 625 11.16 18.21 -4.74
C GLY A 625 12.25 19.27 -4.57
N PRO A 626 13.12 19.46 -5.58
CA PRO A 626 13.13 18.75 -6.86
C PRO A 626 13.81 17.36 -6.77
N VAL A 627 13.29 16.42 -7.55
CA VAL A 627 14.02 15.24 -8.02
C VAL A 627 14.79 15.67 -9.28
N THR A 628 16.03 15.20 -9.43
CA THR A 628 16.95 15.57 -10.52
C THR A 628 17.33 14.33 -11.35
N PHE A 629 17.25 14.43 -12.68
CA PHE A 629 17.66 13.37 -13.61
C PHE A 629 18.92 13.79 -14.38
N SER A 630 20.00 13.03 -14.21
CA SER A 630 21.35 13.32 -14.74
C SER A 630 21.83 12.15 -15.63
N PRO A 631 21.38 12.07 -16.90
CA PRO A 631 21.66 10.91 -17.75
C PRO A 631 23.16 10.73 -18.07
N ASN A 632 23.64 9.50 -17.92
CA ASN A 632 25.01 9.07 -18.19
C ASN A 632 25.14 8.09 -19.40
N GLN A 633 24.02 7.68 -19.99
CA GLN A 633 23.95 6.64 -21.03
C GLN A 633 22.81 6.90 -22.02
N LEU A 634 22.96 6.45 -23.28
CA LEU A 634 22.03 6.62 -24.41
C LEU A 634 20.73 5.76 -24.32
N HIS A 635 20.23 5.52 -23.11
CA HIS A 635 19.15 4.56 -22.85
C HIS A 635 18.02 5.16 -22.02
N VAL A 636 16.84 4.54 -22.09
CA VAL A 636 15.76 4.80 -21.14
C VAL A 636 16.15 4.20 -19.80
N LYS A 637 16.11 5.02 -18.74
CA LYS A 637 16.32 4.61 -17.36
C LYS A 637 14.99 4.73 -16.62
N HIS A 638 14.52 3.59 -16.10
CA HIS A 638 13.39 3.51 -15.19
C HIS A 638 13.92 3.36 -13.76
N SER A 639 13.34 4.07 -12.82
CA SER A 639 13.64 3.97 -11.40
C SER A 639 12.38 4.29 -10.59
N ILE A 640 12.53 4.36 -9.28
CA ILE A 640 11.44 4.71 -8.36
C ILE A 640 11.91 5.83 -7.44
N VAL A 641 10.97 6.56 -6.86
CA VAL A 641 11.17 7.53 -5.80
C VAL A 641 10.24 7.18 -4.63
N VAL A 642 10.76 7.27 -3.41
CA VAL A 642 10.04 6.86 -2.19
C VAL A 642 9.69 8.09 -1.35
N LEU A 643 8.40 8.24 -1.03
CA LEU A 643 7.86 9.31 -0.20
C LEU A 643 7.53 8.76 1.19
N LYS A 644 8.33 9.14 2.20
CA LYS A 644 8.03 8.85 3.61
C LYS A 644 7.03 9.88 4.13
N ASN A 645 5.91 9.44 4.72
CA ASN A 645 4.84 10.34 5.15
C ASN A 645 4.03 9.81 6.36
N ASN A 646 3.27 10.67 7.06
CA ASN A 646 2.50 10.32 8.27
C ASN A 646 1.04 9.83 8.01
N LEU A 647 0.71 9.42 6.78
CA LEU A 647 -0.57 8.81 6.40
C LEU A 647 -0.42 7.35 5.95
N THR A 648 0.32 7.08 4.88
CA THR A 648 0.56 5.73 4.34
C THR A 648 1.88 5.11 4.80
N LEU A 649 2.68 5.83 5.60
CA LEU A 649 4.09 5.53 5.94
C LEU A 649 5.05 5.62 4.74
N LEU A 650 4.71 4.96 3.63
CA LEU A 650 5.54 4.79 2.43
C LEU A 650 4.65 4.81 1.18
N ASP A 651 4.74 5.88 0.38
CA ASP A 651 4.24 5.90 -1.01
C ASP A 651 5.42 5.71 -1.99
N VAL A 652 5.15 5.04 -3.12
CA VAL A 652 6.12 4.78 -4.20
C VAL A 652 5.65 5.48 -5.47
N LEU A 653 6.58 6.14 -6.17
CA LEU A 653 6.33 6.81 -7.44
C LEU A 653 7.33 6.34 -8.49
N ASP A 654 6.84 5.84 -9.63
CA ASP A 654 7.67 5.42 -10.74
C ASP A 654 8.22 6.64 -11.50
N VAL A 655 9.53 6.68 -11.75
CA VAL A 655 10.20 7.77 -12.48
C VAL A 655 10.93 7.25 -13.72
N TYR A 656 10.79 7.97 -14.82
CA TYR A 656 11.35 7.58 -16.10
C TYR A 656 11.98 8.78 -16.81
N GLY A 657 13.07 8.51 -17.53
CA GLY A 657 13.80 9.51 -18.31
C GLY A 657 14.72 8.81 -19.31
N GLN A 658 15.03 9.47 -20.40
CA GLN A 658 15.89 8.95 -21.46
C GLN A 658 17.13 9.82 -21.64
N GLY A 659 18.30 9.19 -21.70
CA GLY A 659 19.52 9.88 -22.12
C GLY A 659 19.57 10.09 -23.64
N GLY A 660 19.84 11.33 -24.03
CA GLY A 660 20.02 11.76 -25.40
C GLY A 660 21.46 12.17 -25.72
N GLU A 661 21.88 11.93 -26.95
CA GLU A 661 23.08 12.52 -27.53
C GLU A 661 22.68 13.14 -28.88
N GLY A 662 23.03 14.41 -29.10
CA GLY A 662 22.95 15.03 -30.40
C GLY A 662 24.25 14.82 -31.18
N ARG A 663 24.26 13.96 -32.21
CA ARG A 663 25.49 13.55 -32.90
C ARG A 663 25.40 13.78 -34.41
N VAL A 664 26.08 14.82 -34.90
CA VAL A 664 26.19 15.12 -36.33
C VAL A 664 27.31 14.32 -36.98
N VAL A 665 27.05 13.71 -38.12
CA VAL A 665 28.06 13.11 -39.00
C VAL A 665 27.83 13.50 -40.45
N PHE A 666 28.90 13.69 -41.21
CA PHE A 666 28.79 13.93 -42.65
C PHE A 666 28.74 12.63 -43.43
N LYS A 667 27.95 12.60 -44.51
CA LYS A 667 27.83 11.51 -45.47
C LYS A 667 28.12 11.99 -46.88
N SER A 668 28.68 11.11 -47.70
CA SER A 668 29.03 11.36 -49.10
C SER A 668 28.37 10.28 -49.96
N GLY A 669 27.07 10.45 -50.25
CA GLY A 669 26.20 9.34 -50.67
C GLY A 669 25.69 8.57 -49.44
N SER A 670 25.61 7.24 -49.53
CA SER A 670 25.16 6.38 -48.42
C SER A 670 26.20 6.19 -47.30
N SER A 671 27.48 6.44 -47.56
CA SER A 671 28.57 6.22 -46.60
C SER A 671 28.87 7.46 -45.74
N GLN A 672 29.03 7.25 -44.43
CA GLN A 672 29.61 8.23 -43.51
C GLN A 672 31.07 8.53 -43.88
N VAL A 673 31.50 9.77 -43.71
CA VAL A 673 32.87 10.23 -43.96
C VAL A 673 33.45 10.96 -42.75
N GLU A 674 34.64 10.55 -42.32
CA GLU A 674 35.39 11.22 -41.23
C GLU A 674 36.12 12.48 -41.71
N ARG A 675 36.34 12.62 -43.03
CA ARG A 675 37.03 13.75 -43.64
C ARG A 675 36.24 14.27 -44.86
N LEU A 676 36.07 15.58 -44.95
CA LEU A 676 35.40 16.27 -46.05
C LEU A 676 36.35 16.39 -47.24
N GLN A 677 36.58 15.26 -47.92
CA GLN A 677 37.54 15.19 -49.03
C GLN A 677 36.91 15.58 -50.38
N MET A 678 37.55 16.51 -51.07
CA MET A 678 37.27 16.90 -52.46
C MET A 678 38.52 16.75 -53.32
N HIS A 679 38.54 15.73 -54.17
CA HIS A 679 39.58 15.58 -55.19
C HIS A 679 39.11 16.20 -56.52
N LEU A 680 39.90 17.12 -57.06
CA LEU A 680 39.62 17.78 -58.33
C LEU A 680 40.37 17.06 -59.44
N MET A 681 39.63 16.41 -60.33
CA MET A 681 40.19 15.68 -61.47
C MET A 681 40.64 16.63 -62.59
N PRO A 682 41.70 16.28 -63.36
CA PRO A 682 42.18 17.06 -64.51
C PRO A 682 41.09 17.53 -65.48
N SER A 683 40.11 16.66 -65.77
CA SER A 683 38.98 16.93 -66.65
C SER A 683 38.06 18.08 -66.19
N LYS A 684 38.06 18.43 -64.91
CA LYS A 684 37.32 19.59 -64.38
C LYS A 684 38.10 20.91 -64.49
N LEU A 685 39.41 20.86 -64.69
CA LEU A 685 40.31 22.02 -64.76
C LEU A 685 40.64 22.42 -66.21
N GLN A 686 40.77 21.44 -67.12
CA GLN A 686 40.98 21.66 -68.55
C GLN A 686 40.07 22.74 -69.20
N PRO A 687 38.76 22.87 -68.88
CA PRO A 687 37.90 23.88 -69.48
C PRO A 687 38.25 25.33 -69.11
N TYR A 688 39.01 25.54 -68.03
CA TYR A 688 39.49 26.86 -67.61
C TYR A 688 40.89 27.14 -68.18
N ILE A 689 41.80 26.16 -68.06
CA ILE A 689 43.18 26.23 -68.55
C ILE A 689 43.24 26.48 -70.07
N ASN A 690 42.33 25.87 -70.83
CA ASN A 690 42.29 25.96 -72.29
C ASN A 690 41.47 27.16 -72.82
N ARG A 691 41.04 28.11 -71.98
CA ARG A 691 40.39 29.35 -72.44
C ARG A 691 41.45 30.30 -73.03
N PRO A 692 41.27 30.83 -74.26
CA PRO A 692 42.17 31.86 -74.78
C PRO A 692 42.03 33.14 -73.96
N ALA A 693 43.16 33.70 -73.50
CA ALA A 693 43.18 34.95 -72.76
C ALA A 693 42.63 36.12 -73.62
N PRO A 694 41.83 37.04 -73.03
CA PRO A 694 41.21 38.13 -73.77
C PRO A 694 42.25 39.20 -74.16
N PHE A 695 42.77 39.12 -75.39
CA PHE A 695 43.73 40.10 -75.92
C PHE A 695 43.15 41.53 -75.86
N CYS A 696 43.92 42.46 -75.26
CA CYS A 696 43.58 43.88 -75.19
C CYS A 696 43.64 44.50 -76.60
N SER A 697 42.52 44.47 -77.32
CA SER A 697 42.38 45.10 -78.64
C SER A 697 41.47 46.34 -78.56
N LEU A 698 41.73 47.34 -79.41
CA LEU A 698 40.86 48.52 -79.52
C LEU A 698 39.39 48.16 -79.83
N GLY A 699 39.15 47.09 -80.59
CA GLY A 699 37.80 46.58 -80.87
C GLY A 699 37.13 45.92 -79.65
N SER A 700 37.91 45.34 -78.74
CA SER A 700 37.42 44.81 -77.46
C SER A 700 36.94 45.95 -76.56
N ILE A 701 37.76 47.01 -76.45
CA ILE A 701 37.45 48.19 -75.64
C ILE A 701 36.22 48.93 -76.18
N PHE A 702 36.13 49.16 -77.50
CA PHE A 702 34.98 49.82 -78.11
C PHE A 702 33.67 49.06 -77.88
N LYS A 703 33.69 47.72 -77.88
CA LYS A 703 32.49 46.91 -77.56
C LYS A 703 32.07 47.02 -76.09
N LEU A 704 33.03 47.05 -75.16
CA LEU A 704 32.77 47.23 -73.73
C LEU A 704 32.18 48.61 -73.40
N VAL A 705 32.74 49.67 -74.00
CA VAL A 705 32.21 51.04 -73.84
C VAL A 705 30.82 51.18 -74.48
N ALA A 706 30.54 50.49 -75.58
CA ALA A 706 29.24 50.53 -76.25
C ALA A 706 28.14 49.67 -75.59
N SER A 707 28.49 48.67 -74.75
CA SER A 707 27.49 47.79 -74.12
C SER A 707 27.01 48.26 -72.74
N GLY A 708 27.70 49.21 -72.11
CA GLY A 708 27.34 49.75 -70.80
C GLY A 708 27.45 48.76 -69.62
N GLN A 709 28.05 47.58 -69.83
CA GLN A 709 28.22 46.56 -68.80
C GLN A 709 29.47 46.84 -67.94
N SER A 710 29.39 46.49 -66.65
CA SER A 710 30.51 46.64 -65.72
C SER A 710 31.68 45.70 -66.07
N LEU A 711 32.91 46.18 -65.87
CA LEU A 711 34.18 45.51 -66.18
C LEU A 711 34.44 44.16 -65.46
N VAL A 712 33.50 43.69 -64.65
CA VAL A 712 33.65 42.53 -63.75
C VAL A 712 33.02 41.23 -64.31
N GLN A 713 32.11 41.32 -65.30
CA GLN A 713 31.32 40.16 -65.78
C GLN A 713 31.88 39.46 -67.04
N LEU A 714 33.20 39.39 -67.21
CA LEU A 714 33.82 38.81 -68.41
C LEU A 714 34.74 37.60 -68.21
N GLN A 715 34.74 36.97 -67.02
CA GLN A 715 35.19 35.58 -66.84
C GLN A 715 34.66 34.99 -65.53
N ASP A 716 34.01 33.82 -65.60
CA ASP A 716 33.75 33.00 -64.42
C ASP A 716 35.07 32.43 -63.89
N GLU A 717 35.48 32.88 -62.70
CA GLU A 717 36.58 32.28 -61.95
C GLU A 717 36.22 30.84 -61.53
N PRO A 718 37.19 29.91 -61.52
CA PRO A 718 36.91 28.49 -61.26
C PRO A 718 36.46 28.24 -59.82
N VAL A 719 35.16 28.05 -59.61
CA VAL A 719 34.59 27.66 -58.30
C VAL A 719 34.14 26.20 -58.36
N PHE A 720 34.79 25.33 -57.59
CA PHE A 720 34.48 23.91 -57.52
C PHE A 720 33.61 23.59 -56.30
N GLY A 721 32.43 23.00 -56.53
CA GLY A 721 31.50 22.60 -55.47
C GLY A 721 31.41 21.08 -55.26
N LYS A 722 31.28 20.65 -54.00
CA LYS A 722 30.85 19.32 -53.58
C LYS A 722 29.94 19.45 -52.34
N HIS A 723 28.76 18.84 -52.36
CA HIS A 723 27.92 18.71 -51.16
C HIS A 723 28.33 17.52 -50.30
N PHE A 724 28.03 17.61 -49.00
CA PHE A 724 28.06 16.53 -48.04
C PHE A 724 26.80 16.65 -47.18
N ALA A 725 26.06 15.55 -47.01
CA ALA A 725 24.87 15.55 -46.16
C ALA A 725 25.30 15.47 -44.70
N ALA A 726 25.07 16.53 -43.93
CA ALA A 726 25.22 16.53 -42.48
C ALA A 726 23.96 15.89 -41.87
N THR A 727 24.06 14.62 -41.46
CA THR A 727 22.98 13.89 -40.77
C THR A 727 23.17 13.98 -39.26
N ASN A 728 22.10 14.29 -38.51
CA ASN A 728 22.05 13.93 -37.10
C ASN A 728 21.73 12.43 -36.94
N ILE A 729 22.70 11.63 -36.49
CA ILE A 729 22.51 10.21 -36.15
C ILE A 729 22.25 9.97 -34.66
N GLY A 730 22.19 11.04 -33.87
CA GLY A 730 21.76 11.02 -32.48
C GLY A 730 20.24 10.95 -32.32
N ASN A 731 19.79 10.74 -31.09
CA ASN A 731 18.37 10.73 -30.72
C ASN A 731 17.87 12.08 -30.22
N LEU A 732 18.75 13.04 -29.93
CA LEU A 732 18.41 14.42 -29.55
C LEU A 732 18.61 15.39 -30.74
N PRO A 733 17.75 16.41 -30.95
CA PRO A 733 18.00 17.43 -31.97
C PRO A 733 19.28 18.24 -31.69
N VAL A 734 20.05 18.54 -32.75
CA VAL A 734 21.26 19.37 -32.66
C VAL A 734 20.99 20.75 -33.22
N GLN A 735 21.20 21.80 -32.44
CA GLN A 735 21.20 23.18 -32.91
C GLN A 735 22.63 23.67 -33.15
N VAL A 736 22.94 24.02 -34.40
CA VAL A 736 24.21 24.62 -34.84
C VAL A 736 24.04 26.14 -34.86
N LEU A 737 24.84 26.84 -34.07
CA LEU A 737 24.83 28.30 -33.92
C LEU A 737 25.68 28.99 -34.97
N THR A 738 26.94 28.55 -35.18
CA THR A 738 27.81 29.09 -36.23
C THR A 738 28.63 28.02 -36.92
N VAL A 739 28.87 28.24 -38.22
CA VAL A 739 29.68 27.37 -39.08
C VAL A 739 31.00 28.09 -39.38
N GLN A 740 32.13 27.51 -38.98
CA GLN A 740 33.45 28.13 -39.13
C GLN A 740 34.42 27.23 -39.90
N VAL A 741 35.31 27.82 -40.70
CA VAL A 741 36.45 27.16 -41.32
C VAL A 741 37.73 27.82 -40.81
N GLN A 742 38.63 27.05 -40.22
CA GLN A 742 39.91 27.53 -39.65
C GLN A 742 39.76 28.75 -38.71
N GLY A 743 38.70 28.77 -37.89
CA GLY A 743 38.38 29.88 -36.97
C GLY A 743 37.76 31.12 -37.62
N ARG A 744 37.27 31.04 -38.86
CA ARG A 744 36.56 32.12 -39.56
C ARG A 744 35.15 31.68 -39.95
N ALA A 745 34.15 32.54 -39.72
CA ALA A 745 32.77 32.24 -40.11
C ALA A 745 32.63 32.02 -41.63
N CYS A 746 31.87 31.00 -42.01
CA CYS A 746 31.51 30.60 -43.38
C CYS A 746 32.65 30.21 -44.35
N GLY A 747 33.91 30.57 -44.11
CA GLY A 747 34.99 30.26 -45.04
C GLY A 747 36.37 30.83 -44.69
N ALA A 748 37.41 30.20 -45.25
CA ALA A 748 38.81 30.60 -45.16
C ALA A 748 39.61 30.01 -46.33
N TYR A 749 40.72 30.64 -46.73
CA TYR A 749 41.67 30.13 -47.73
C TYR A 749 41.02 29.63 -49.03
N GLY A 750 40.15 30.45 -49.64
CA GLY A 750 39.42 30.11 -50.86
C GLY A 750 38.25 29.14 -50.70
N VAL A 751 38.07 28.53 -49.52
CA VAL A 751 36.93 27.66 -49.19
C VAL A 751 35.77 28.46 -48.61
N SER A 752 34.55 28.16 -49.04
CA SER A 752 33.31 28.67 -48.44
C SER A 752 32.23 27.58 -48.31
N LEU A 753 31.35 27.73 -47.32
CA LEU A 753 30.28 26.78 -47.00
C LEU A 753 28.90 27.42 -47.15
N GLU A 754 27.93 26.64 -47.63
CA GLU A 754 26.51 27.01 -47.66
C GLU A 754 25.64 25.77 -47.33
N PRO A 755 24.62 25.88 -46.46
CA PRO A 755 24.22 27.06 -45.70
C PRO A 755 25.22 27.43 -44.60
N CYS A 756 25.28 28.71 -44.25
CA CYS A 756 26.05 29.23 -43.11
C CYS A 756 25.18 29.96 -42.07
N SER A 757 23.87 30.07 -42.32
CA SER A 757 22.89 30.46 -41.29
C SER A 757 22.85 29.40 -40.18
N PRO A 758 22.47 29.77 -38.94
CA PRO A 758 22.15 28.79 -37.90
C PRO A 758 21.08 27.80 -38.39
N PHE A 759 21.16 26.54 -37.98
CA PHE A 759 20.18 25.50 -38.32
C PHE A 759 20.01 24.48 -37.19
N VAL A 760 18.89 23.75 -37.22
CA VAL A 760 18.59 22.65 -36.31
C VAL A 760 18.46 21.37 -37.13
N LEU A 761 18.99 20.26 -36.63
CA LEU A 761 18.81 18.92 -37.21
C LEU A 761 18.07 18.03 -36.22
N GLN A 762 16.84 17.65 -36.56
CA GLN A 762 16.06 16.64 -35.85
C GLN A 762 16.74 15.25 -35.94
N PRO A 763 16.42 14.31 -35.04
CA PRO A 763 16.94 12.94 -35.11
C PRO A 763 16.68 12.27 -36.48
N GLY A 764 17.75 11.85 -37.16
CA GLY A 764 17.71 11.28 -38.51
C GLY A 764 17.66 12.29 -39.66
N GLU A 765 17.41 13.58 -39.38
CA GLU A 765 17.38 14.64 -40.40
C GLU A 765 18.76 14.86 -41.01
N SER A 766 18.78 15.29 -42.28
CA SER A 766 20.01 15.56 -43.04
C SER A 766 19.90 16.83 -43.86
N ILE A 767 20.90 17.70 -43.77
CA ILE A 767 21.01 18.92 -44.59
C ILE A 767 22.24 18.86 -45.51
N ASP A 768 22.11 19.24 -46.77
CA ASP A 768 23.23 19.29 -47.72
C ASP A 768 24.09 20.54 -47.50
N VAL A 769 25.31 20.32 -47.03
CA VAL A 769 26.32 21.38 -46.85
C VAL A 769 27.25 21.38 -48.06
N TRP A 770 27.21 22.46 -48.83
CA TRP A 770 28.02 22.69 -50.02
C TRP A 770 29.38 23.26 -49.67
N LEU A 771 30.41 22.42 -49.75
CA LEU A 771 31.81 22.84 -49.79
C LEU A 771 32.11 23.42 -51.18
N ARG A 772 32.31 24.75 -51.26
CA ARG A 772 32.83 25.43 -52.44
C ARG A 772 34.28 25.82 -52.24
N PHE A 773 35.07 25.74 -53.31
CA PHE A 773 36.48 26.11 -53.31
C PHE A 773 36.84 26.90 -54.57
N ARG A 774 37.42 28.07 -54.37
CA ARG A 774 38.09 28.90 -55.37
C ARG A 774 39.60 28.76 -55.13
N PRO A 775 40.35 27.97 -55.94
CA PRO A 775 41.79 27.85 -55.80
C PRO A 775 42.51 29.14 -56.20
N ASP A 776 43.61 29.43 -55.51
CA ASP A 776 44.64 30.39 -55.91
C ASP A 776 45.79 29.72 -56.71
N PHE A 777 45.70 28.40 -56.89
CA PHE A 777 46.71 27.51 -57.48
C PHE A 777 48.11 27.56 -56.84
N SER A 778 48.23 28.13 -55.63
CA SER A 778 49.49 28.21 -54.87
C SER A 778 49.99 26.85 -54.37
N THR A 779 49.08 25.89 -54.18
CA THR A 779 49.33 24.61 -53.52
C THR A 779 48.56 23.46 -54.18
N SER A 780 49.11 22.25 -54.15
CA SER A 780 48.46 21.03 -54.67
C SER A 780 47.49 20.39 -53.68
N MET A 781 47.63 20.70 -52.39
CA MET A 781 46.81 20.15 -51.32
C MET A 781 46.55 21.21 -50.25
N LEU A 782 45.29 21.34 -49.87
CA LEU A 782 44.83 22.24 -48.81
C LEU A 782 44.09 21.41 -47.75
N GLU A 783 44.53 21.52 -46.50
CA GLU A 783 43.87 20.93 -45.33
C GLU A 783 43.44 22.03 -44.36
N LEU A 784 42.18 21.98 -43.93
CA LEU A 784 41.54 22.95 -43.04
C LEU A 784 40.62 22.20 -42.07
N THR A 785 40.21 22.84 -40.98
CA THR A 785 39.22 22.30 -40.04
C THR A 785 37.92 23.09 -40.14
N LEU A 786 36.82 22.39 -40.43
CA LEU A 786 35.46 22.86 -40.17
C LEU A 786 35.16 22.70 -38.68
N THR A 787 34.66 23.75 -38.04
CA THR A 787 34.10 23.71 -36.68
C THR A 787 32.63 24.11 -36.72
N LEU A 788 31.75 23.27 -36.19
CA LEU A 788 30.36 23.59 -35.94
C LEU A 788 30.19 23.93 -34.46
N HIS A 789 29.87 25.19 -34.18
CA HIS A 789 29.57 25.67 -32.82
C HIS A 789 28.13 25.27 -32.49
N THR A 790 27.92 24.51 -31.42
CA THR A 790 26.60 23.99 -31.03
C THR A 790 26.01 24.73 -29.82
N VAL A 791 24.77 24.40 -29.41
CA VAL A 791 24.17 24.91 -28.16
C VAL A 791 24.66 24.11 -26.93
N SER A 792 25.02 22.84 -27.13
CA SER A 792 25.91 22.11 -26.21
C SER A 792 27.28 22.79 -26.13
N GLN A 793 27.98 22.67 -25.00
CA GLN A 793 29.24 23.38 -24.75
C GLN A 793 30.43 22.85 -25.58
N ASP A 794 30.24 21.77 -26.34
CA ASP A 794 31.27 21.14 -27.16
C ASP A 794 31.19 21.58 -28.64
N ASP A 795 32.35 21.90 -29.20
CA ASP A 795 32.55 22.23 -30.62
C ASP A 795 32.80 20.96 -31.45
N LEU A 796 32.10 20.82 -32.59
CA LEU A 796 32.26 19.66 -33.47
C LEU A 796 33.25 19.95 -34.60
N HIS A 797 34.42 19.28 -34.59
CA HIS A 797 35.50 19.47 -35.56
C HIS A 797 35.54 18.40 -36.66
N PHE A 798 35.62 18.82 -37.93
CA PHE A 798 35.70 17.95 -39.10
C PHE A 798 36.81 18.42 -40.07
N PRO A 799 37.81 17.57 -40.42
CA PRO A 799 38.86 17.97 -41.34
C PRO A 799 38.38 18.00 -42.80
N ILE A 800 38.59 19.14 -43.47
CA ILE A 800 38.45 19.35 -44.91
C ILE A 800 39.80 19.03 -45.57
N LYS A 801 39.77 18.26 -46.67
CA LYS A 801 40.97 17.95 -47.47
C LYS A 801 40.67 18.14 -48.95
N ILE A 802 41.30 19.12 -49.59
CA ILE A 802 41.13 19.42 -51.02
C ILE A 802 42.44 19.09 -51.74
N THR A 803 42.36 18.35 -52.84
CA THR A 803 43.53 18.00 -53.66
C THR A 803 43.33 18.35 -55.14
N LEU A 804 44.28 19.13 -55.66
CA LEU A 804 44.42 19.53 -57.06
C LEU A 804 45.46 18.62 -57.78
N PRO A 805 45.37 18.43 -59.11
CA PRO A 805 46.40 17.71 -59.87
C PRO A 805 47.68 18.56 -59.93
N HIS A 806 48.74 18.11 -59.26
CA HIS A 806 50.00 18.85 -59.16
C HIS A 806 50.61 19.21 -60.54
N GLU A 807 50.49 18.30 -61.50
CA GLU A 807 50.98 18.47 -62.89
C GLU A 807 50.32 19.64 -63.63
N MET A 808 49.09 20.01 -63.24
CA MET A 808 48.33 21.08 -63.90
C MET A 808 48.45 22.44 -63.21
N LEU A 809 49.07 22.52 -62.03
CA LEU A 809 49.18 23.78 -61.27
C LEU A 809 49.84 24.92 -62.06
N PRO A 810 50.96 24.74 -62.79
CA PRO A 810 51.59 25.85 -63.51
C PRO A 810 50.66 26.43 -64.58
N SER A 811 50.08 25.56 -65.42
CA SER A 811 49.14 25.97 -66.47
C SER A 811 47.82 26.51 -65.93
N ALA A 812 47.42 26.11 -64.71
CA ALA A 812 46.25 26.67 -64.03
C ALA A 812 46.53 28.06 -63.46
N TYR A 813 47.70 28.26 -62.85
CA TYR A 813 48.17 29.56 -62.35
C TYR A 813 48.31 30.57 -63.51
N ASP A 814 48.94 30.17 -64.62
CA ASP A 814 49.06 30.98 -65.84
C ASP A 814 47.69 31.31 -66.49
N SER A 815 46.62 30.57 -66.13
CA SER A 815 45.25 30.80 -66.60
C SER A 815 44.39 31.66 -65.67
N VAL A 816 44.92 32.09 -64.51
CA VAL A 816 44.23 33.05 -63.63
C VAL A 816 44.17 34.41 -64.32
N PRO A 817 42.99 35.03 -64.47
CA PRO A 817 42.88 36.29 -65.19
C PRO A 817 43.53 37.45 -64.40
N VAL A 818 44.70 37.89 -64.85
CA VAL A 818 45.20 39.25 -64.57
C VAL A 818 44.15 40.25 -65.04
N SER A 819 43.92 41.34 -64.30
CA SER A 819 42.84 42.25 -64.67
C SER A 819 43.10 42.89 -66.04
N LEU A 820 42.06 42.99 -66.87
CA LEU A 820 42.15 43.59 -68.21
C LEU A 820 42.71 45.04 -68.18
N LEU A 821 42.56 45.73 -67.04
CA LEU A 821 43.13 47.06 -66.81
C LEU A 821 44.65 47.03 -66.59
N GLU A 822 45.18 46.04 -65.87
CA GLU A 822 46.62 45.87 -65.64
C GLU A 822 47.34 45.53 -66.95
N ASP A 823 46.80 44.63 -67.77
CA ASP A 823 47.44 44.28 -69.05
C ASP A 823 47.34 45.42 -70.08
N CYS A 824 46.19 46.10 -70.19
CA CYS A 824 46.10 47.27 -71.06
C CYS A 824 47.01 48.43 -70.57
N THR A 825 47.24 48.62 -69.27
CA THR A 825 48.19 49.63 -68.78
C THR A 825 49.66 49.21 -68.96
N ARG A 826 50.02 47.92 -68.80
CA ARG A 826 51.35 47.38 -69.15
C ARG A 826 51.69 47.66 -70.63
N TRP A 827 50.78 47.36 -71.55
CA TRP A 827 50.96 47.67 -72.97
C TRP A 827 51.03 49.18 -73.25
N ALA A 828 50.23 50.01 -72.57
CA ALA A 828 50.32 51.46 -72.70
C ALA A 828 51.69 52.03 -72.25
N VAL A 829 52.27 51.50 -71.18
CA VAL A 829 53.61 51.89 -70.70
C VAL A 829 54.72 51.45 -71.67
N ILE A 830 54.62 50.24 -72.25
CA ILE A 830 55.54 49.76 -73.29
C ILE A 830 55.47 50.66 -74.54
N LEU A 831 54.26 51.03 -74.99
CA LEU A 831 54.09 51.92 -76.14
C LEU A 831 54.57 53.34 -75.86
N ALA A 832 54.29 53.89 -74.67
CA ALA A 832 54.74 55.22 -74.27
C ALA A 832 56.28 55.31 -74.16
N SER A 833 56.93 54.31 -73.56
CA SER A 833 58.40 54.26 -73.49
C SER A 833 59.04 54.10 -74.87
N GLY A 834 58.46 53.29 -75.77
CA GLY A 834 58.87 53.21 -77.17
C GLY A 834 58.74 54.54 -77.93
N LEU A 835 57.64 55.27 -77.71
CA LEU A 835 57.42 56.58 -78.31
C LEU A 835 58.44 57.62 -77.81
N MET A 836 58.73 57.63 -76.51
CA MET A 836 59.77 58.47 -75.92
C MET A 836 61.16 58.15 -76.49
N GLY A 837 61.47 56.87 -76.72
CA GLY A 837 62.69 56.45 -77.43
C GLY A 837 62.78 57.01 -78.85
N LEU A 838 61.69 56.96 -79.63
CA LEU A 838 61.65 57.53 -80.98
C LEU A 838 61.78 59.07 -80.99
N ILE A 839 61.18 59.76 -80.01
CA ILE A 839 61.36 61.20 -79.82
C ILE A 839 62.81 61.53 -79.48
N SER A 840 63.46 60.72 -78.62
CA SER A 840 64.86 60.88 -78.23
C SER A 840 65.80 60.72 -79.43
N CYS A 841 65.57 59.70 -80.28
CA CYS A 841 66.30 59.54 -81.54
C CYS A 841 66.09 60.71 -82.50
N LYS A 842 64.89 61.31 -82.56
CA LYS A 842 64.64 62.53 -83.36
C LYS A 842 65.39 63.75 -82.84
N MET A 843 65.46 63.94 -81.52
CA MET A 843 66.21 65.05 -80.92
C MET A 843 67.72 64.91 -81.23
N LEU A 844 68.30 63.73 -81.03
CA LEU A 844 69.71 63.44 -81.36
C LEU A 844 70.02 63.66 -82.85
N TYR A 845 69.08 63.34 -83.76
CA TYR A 845 69.21 63.61 -85.19
C TYR A 845 69.16 65.13 -85.51
N PHE A 846 68.39 65.91 -84.74
CA PHE A 846 68.27 67.36 -84.92
C PHE A 846 69.48 68.11 -84.36
N ASP A 847 70.01 67.70 -83.21
CA ASP A 847 71.24 68.26 -82.63
C ASP A 847 72.45 68.03 -83.53
N PHE A 848 72.54 66.87 -84.20
CA PHE A 848 73.58 66.58 -85.19
C PHE A 848 73.54 67.54 -86.39
N TYR A 849 72.36 68.00 -86.80
CA TYR A 849 72.20 69.03 -87.83
C TYR A 849 72.61 70.43 -87.33
N LEU A 850 72.27 70.78 -86.07
CA LEU A 850 72.57 72.09 -85.49
C LEU A 850 74.08 72.35 -85.32
N VAL A 851 74.85 71.34 -84.91
CA VAL A 851 76.31 71.44 -84.73
C VAL A 851 77.04 71.79 -86.04
N HIS A 852 76.49 71.40 -87.20
CA HIS A 852 77.12 71.68 -88.49
C HIS A 852 76.95 73.14 -88.98
N CYS A 853 76.05 73.93 -88.36
CA CYS A 853 75.69 75.26 -88.85
C CYS A 853 76.28 76.45 -88.08
N GLN A 854 77.02 76.24 -86.98
CA GLN A 854 77.55 77.34 -86.13
C GLN A 854 79.05 77.61 -86.26
N SER A 855 79.70 77.18 -87.34
CA SER A 855 81.14 77.41 -87.60
C SER A 855 81.49 78.84 -88.07
N LEU A 856 80.53 79.78 -88.11
CA LEU A 856 80.69 81.10 -88.77
C LEU A 856 80.09 82.30 -88.00
N LYS A 857 80.68 82.66 -86.85
CA LYS A 857 81.12 84.05 -86.52
C LYS A 857 81.79 84.15 -85.13
N GLY A 858 82.61 85.20 -84.97
CA GLY A 858 83.56 85.36 -83.86
C GLY A 858 83.04 86.08 -82.60
N PRO A 859 83.93 86.32 -81.61
CA PRO A 859 83.55 86.53 -80.19
C PRO A 859 83.64 87.97 -79.67
N GLN A 860 82.88 88.27 -78.61
CA GLN A 860 83.04 89.32 -77.58
C GLN A 860 81.99 89.08 -76.45
N ARG A 861 82.03 89.64 -75.23
CA ARG A 861 83.11 89.95 -74.25
C ARG A 861 82.42 90.52 -72.97
N GLU A 862 82.85 90.11 -71.77
CA GLU A 862 82.68 90.79 -70.45
C GLU A 862 81.25 91.06 -69.86
N GLY A 863 81.16 91.23 -68.53
CA GLY A 863 79.96 91.74 -67.81
C GLY A 863 79.29 90.77 -66.79
N LYS A 864 79.98 90.28 -65.74
CA LYS A 864 80.07 90.86 -64.36
C LYS A 864 78.77 90.93 -63.52
N GLY A 865 78.65 90.04 -62.51
CA GLY A 865 77.88 90.22 -61.26
C GLY A 865 76.51 89.51 -61.20
N LYS A 866 75.97 89.12 -60.02
CA LYS A 866 76.49 89.13 -58.64
C LYS A 866 75.78 88.09 -57.75
N ALA A 867 76.53 87.50 -56.82
CA ALA A 867 76.18 86.98 -55.47
C ALA A 867 74.80 86.37 -55.11
N LYS A 868 74.87 85.19 -54.46
CA LYS A 868 74.33 84.80 -53.12
C LYS A 868 73.64 85.89 -52.24
N PRO A 869 72.86 85.51 -51.20
CA PRO A 869 72.17 84.23 -50.91
C PRO A 869 70.75 84.39 -50.29
N SER A 870 70.15 83.26 -49.86
CA SER A 870 69.34 82.99 -48.63
C SER A 870 68.47 84.05 -47.92
N GLU A 871 67.43 83.55 -47.22
CA GLU A 871 66.81 84.14 -46.00
C GLU A 871 65.93 85.41 -46.20
N ILE A 872 64.95 85.76 -45.35
CA ILE A 872 64.10 85.05 -44.35
C ILE A 872 62.90 85.96 -43.99
N ASN A 873 62.09 85.61 -42.96
CA ASN A 873 61.11 86.45 -42.24
C ASN A 873 59.75 86.75 -42.94
N GLN A 874 58.59 86.61 -42.28
CA GLN A 874 58.04 87.22 -41.03
C GLN A 874 57.67 88.71 -41.21
N SER A 875 56.64 89.27 -40.55
CA SER A 875 55.50 88.76 -39.76
C SER A 875 54.54 89.94 -39.46
N LEU A 876 53.42 89.71 -38.75
CA LEU A 876 52.85 90.53 -37.64
C LEU A 876 51.32 90.37 -37.51
N ASP A 877 50.87 89.57 -36.53
CA ASP A 877 50.33 90.00 -35.22
C ASP A 877 49.58 91.36 -35.07
N PRO A 878 48.76 91.57 -33.99
CA PRO A 878 48.25 90.62 -32.96
C PRO A 878 46.76 90.83 -32.51
N ILE A 879 46.36 90.06 -31.46
CA ILE A 879 45.57 90.45 -30.26
C ILE A 879 44.36 89.53 -29.90
N LYS A 880 44.59 88.66 -28.89
CA LYS A 880 43.85 88.36 -27.63
C LYS A 880 42.30 88.55 -27.55
N SER A 881 41.54 87.80 -26.74
CA SER A 881 41.68 86.54 -25.94
C SER A 881 40.38 86.33 -25.12
N ALA A 882 40.02 85.20 -24.48
CA ALA A 882 40.64 83.88 -24.29
C ALA A 882 39.58 82.77 -24.59
N THR A 883 39.14 81.77 -23.80
CA THR A 883 39.41 81.22 -22.43
C THR A 883 38.69 79.85 -22.34
N SER A 884 39.14 78.76 -21.68
CA SER A 884 40.47 78.36 -21.19
C SER A 884 40.43 76.89 -20.69
N ARG A 885 41.30 76.01 -21.24
CA ARG A 885 41.83 74.74 -20.65
C ARG A 885 40.86 73.53 -20.53
N ARG A 886 41.35 72.28 -20.54
CA ARG A 886 42.73 71.69 -20.57
C ARG A 886 42.64 70.33 -21.32
N GLU A 887 43.50 69.84 -22.22
CA GLU A 887 44.94 69.94 -22.57
C GLU A 887 45.86 68.83 -21.99
N GLY A 888 46.71 68.26 -22.88
CA GLY A 888 47.74 67.23 -22.63
C GLY A 888 47.45 65.88 -23.32
N SER A 889 47.97 65.48 -24.49
CA SER A 889 49.04 65.96 -25.41
C SER A 889 50.46 65.39 -25.22
N ILE A 890 51.18 65.24 -26.36
CA ILE A 890 52.65 65.28 -26.59
C ILE A 890 53.52 63.98 -26.68
N MET A 891 54.14 63.85 -27.88
CA MET A 891 55.48 63.33 -28.24
C MET A 891 55.83 61.83 -28.33
N ALA A 892 56.92 61.60 -29.07
CA ALA A 892 57.63 60.33 -29.29
C ALA A 892 59.16 60.59 -29.37
N ALA A 893 59.93 59.49 -29.41
CA ALA A 893 61.35 59.36 -29.74
C ALA A 893 62.43 59.75 -28.70
N GLY A 894 63.42 58.85 -28.60
CA GLY A 894 64.67 58.94 -27.85
C GLY A 894 64.83 57.75 -26.89
N SER A 895 66.00 57.12 -26.70
CA SER A 895 67.32 57.08 -27.35
C SER A 895 68.19 56.16 -26.45
N SER A 896 69.36 55.70 -26.92
CA SER A 896 70.29 54.75 -26.22
C SER A 896 69.76 53.29 -26.16
N LYS A 897 70.51 52.21 -26.45
CA LYS A 897 71.92 51.80 -26.15
C LYS A 897 72.12 51.38 -24.68
N GLU A 898 72.87 50.32 -24.32
CA GLU A 898 73.51 49.19 -25.05
C GLU A 898 74.03 48.15 -24.01
N SER A 899 74.60 47.02 -24.47
CA SER A 899 75.56 46.15 -23.73
C SER A 899 75.05 45.35 -22.51
N LEU A 900 75.68 44.26 -22.04
CA LEU A 900 76.32 43.10 -22.71
C LEU A 900 76.34 41.90 -21.72
N ALA A 901 76.98 40.78 -22.07
CA ALA A 901 77.08 39.57 -21.23
C ALA A 901 78.49 39.34 -20.64
N SER A 902 78.56 38.71 -19.46
CA SER A 902 79.71 38.01 -18.83
C SER A 902 79.24 37.45 -17.46
N ASN A 903 79.14 36.14 -17.24
CA ASN A 903 80.20 35.17 -16.86
C ASN A 903 80.67 35.24 -15.39
N GLU A 904 80.59 34.08 -14.70
CA GLU A 904 81.59 33.48 -13.78
C GLU A 904 82.04 34.24 -12.50
N SER A 905 82.40 33.60 -11.37
CA SER A 905 82.30 32.19 -10.93
C SER A 905 82.55 32.02 -9.40
N VAL A 906 82.16 30.85 -8.86
CA VAL A 906 82.74 30.06 -7.74
C VAL A 906 83.34 30.75 -6.50
N GLN A 907 82.83 30.37 -5.30
CA GLN A 907 83.56 30.08 -4.04
C GLN A 907 82.59 29.38 -3.05
N GLN A 908 82.94 28.44 -2.15
CA GLN A 908 84.10 27.51 -2.04
C GLN A 908 83.83 26.44 -0.92
N ALA A 909 84.38 25.22 -1.05
CA ALA A 909 84.67 24.21 0.02
C ALA A 909 83.52 23.64 0.89
N THR A 910 83.48 22.40 1.43
CA THR A 910 84.19 21.07 1.37
C THR A 910 83.40 20.15 2.34
N ASP A 911 83.38 18.80 2.45
CA ASP A 911 83.74 17.54 1.73
C ASP A 911 83.11 16.40 2.60
N GLU A 912 83.03 15.07 2.35
CA GLU A 912 83.44 14.04 1.35
C GLU A 912 82.19 13.11 1.10
N VAL A 913 82.04 12.14 0.16
CA VAL A 913 82.92 11.26 -0.67
C VAL A 913 83.35 9.94 0.03
N PRO A 914 83.23 8.73 -0.59
CA PRO A 914 82.20 8.21 -1.50
C PRO A 914 81.66 6.79 -1.15
N ALA A 915 80.67 6.27 -1.92
CA ALA A 915 80.66 4.93 -2.58
C ALA A 915 79.31 4.15 -2.63
N ASN A 916 79.07 3.57 -3.81
CA ASN A 916 78.36 2.31 -4.14
C ASN A 916 76.84 2.09 -3.91
N SER A 917 76.21 1.86 -5.06
CA SER A 917 75.23 0.78 -5.36
C SER A 917 73.76 0.92 -4.92
N SER A 918 72.92 0.09 -5.56
CA SER A 918 71.46 0.20 -5.64
C SER A 918 70.75 -1.02 -5.04
N PHE A 919 69.41 -1.03 -5.15
CA PHE A 919 68.43 -2.09 -4.80
C PHE A 919 67.87 -2.16 -3.36
N LEU A 920 66.54 -1.97 -3.29
CA LEU A 920 65.52 -2.56 -2.40
C LEU A 920 66.01 -3.17 -1.07
N SER A 921 65.58 -2.68 0.10
CA SER A 921 64.21 -2.91 0.61
C SER A 921 63.97 -2.40 2.05
N GLN A 922 62.69 -2.33 2.44
CA GLN A 922 62.07 -2.42 3.79
C GLN A 922 62.60 -1.62 5.02
N GLY A 923 61.63 -1.02 5.72
CA GLY A 923 61.66 -0.74 7.17
C GLY A 923 60.38 0.00 7.62
N SER A 924 59.90 0.01 8.87
CA SER A 924 59.84 -0.96 10.00
C SER A 924 59.69 -0.17 11.32
N SER A 925 58.80 -0.61 12.22
CA SER A 925 58.72 -0.37 13.70
C SER A 925 57.27 -0.57 14.15
N THR A 926 56.91 -0.99 15.38
CA THR A 926 57.58 -1.26 16.69
C THR A 926 57.22 -2.69 17.18
N LEU A 927 57.75 -3.37 18.22
CA LEU A 927 58.77 -3.26 19.30
C LEU A 927 58.99 -4.75 19.78
N SER A 928 59.77 -5.23 20.78
CA SER A 928 60.67 -4.74 21.86
C SER A 928 61.47 -5.93 22.42
N ALA A 929 62.59 -5.68 23.14
CA ALA A 929 63.17 -6.49 24.24
C ALA A 929 63.48 -8.01 23.98
N GLN A 930 64.76 -8.44 23.87
CA GLN A 930 65.74 -8.75 24.95
C GLN A 930 65.59 -10.17 25.57
N GLU A 931 66.63 -10.97 25.87
CA GLU A 931 68.11 -10.85 25.71
C GLU A 931 68.85 -12.21 25.97
N VAL A 932 70.10 -12.33 25.48
CA VAL A 932 71.26 -13.17 25.94
C VAL A 932 71.71 -14.42 25.11
N GLN A 933 73.04 -14.58 25.08
CA GLN A 933 73.99 -15.63 24.61
C GLN A 933 73.78 -17.07 25.18
N ALA A 934 74.42 -18.16 24.71
CA ALA A 934 75.19 -18.52 23.50
C ALA A 934 75.50 -20.06 23.44
N ASP A 935 76.36 -20.48 22.49
CA ASP A 935 77.23 -21.69 22.43
C ASP A 935 76.72 -23.09 21.95
N ASP A 936 77.32 -23.49 20.80
CA ASP A 936 77.93 -24.79 20.38
C ASP A 936 77.21 -26.16 20.15
N PHE A 937 77.31 -26.60 18.87
CA PHE A 937 77.98 -27.83 18.36
C PHE A 937 77.39 -29.26 18.48
N MET A 938 76.87 -29.79 17.34
CA MET A 938 76.87 -31.21 16.85
C MET A 938 76.19 -32.32 17.71
N ASP A 939 75.74 -33.48 17.21
CA ASP A 939 75.72 -34.11 15.87
C ASP A 939 74.36 -34.82 15.59
N ARG A 940 74.22 -35.45 14.41
CA ARG A 940 73.03 -36.07 13.79
C ARG A 940 72.39 -37.24 14.55
N GLY A 941 71.07 -37.42 14.34
CA GLY A 941 70.41 -38.69 14.70
C GLY A 941 68.90 -38.86 14.46
N GLY A 942 68.26 -38.25 13.44
CA GLY A 942 66.78 -38.35 13.38
C GLY A 942 65.99 -37.83 12.17
N GLN A 943 66.39 -38.07 10.91
CA GLN A 943 65.59 -37.67 9.72
C GLN A 943 65.24 -38.84 8.78
N VAL A 944 64.30 -39.71 9.20
CA VAL A 944 63.65 -40.71 8.34
C VAL A 944 62.15 -40.91 8.66
N GLN A 945 61.63 -40.36 9.78
CA GLN A 945 60.32 -40.74 10.32
C GLN A 945 59.22 -39.66 10.33
N GLU A 946 59.54 -38.39 10.01
CA GLU A 946 58.56 -37.30 9.98
C GLU A 946 58.00 -37.04 8.57
N ASP A 947 58.86 -36.94 7.54
CA ASP A 947 58.45 -36.75 6.13
C ASP A 947 57.37 -37.74 5.65
N ARG A 948 57.38 -38.96 6.22
CA ARG A 948 56.41 -40.01 5.89
C ARG A 948 55.02 -39.75 6.47
N LYS A 949 54.93 -39.16 7.67
CA LYS A 949 53.66 -38.79 8.32
C LYS A 949 52.98 -37.59 7.64
N ASP A 950 53.76 -36.60 7.23
CA ASP A 950 53.18 -35.39 6.64
C ASP A 950 52.69 -35.62 5.20
N LYS A 951 53.30 -36.56 4.46
CA LYS A 951 52.74 -37.06 3.19
C LYS A 951 51.38 -37.73 3.38
N GLU A 952 51.25 -38.61 4.37
CA GLU A 952 49.98 -39.30 4.68
C GLU A 952 48.88 -38.30 5.07
N LYS A 953 49.19 -37.28 5.90
CA LYS A 953 48.25 -36.18 6.20
C LYS A 953 47.80 -35.40 4.96
N GLN A 954 48.73 -35.14 4.03
CA GLN A 954 48.43 -34.35 2.83
C GLN A 954 47.53 -35.11 1.85
N GLU A 955 47.73 -36.43 1.69
CA GLU A 955 46.84 -37.30 0.93
C GLU A 955 45.46 -37.48 1.60
N GLU A 956 45.42 -37.63 2.93
CA GLU A 956 44.16 -37.71 3.68
C GLU A 956 43.33 -36.41 3.57
N GLY A 957 43.99 -35.25 3.58
CA GLY A 957 43.36 -33.95 3.34
C GLY A 957 42.72 -33.85 1.96
N GLN A 958 43.47 -34.21 0.89
CA GLN A 958 42.93 -34.22 -0.47
C GLN A 958 41.77 -35.22 -0.64
N ARG A 959 41.84 -36.38 0.02
CA ARG A 959 40.76 -37.37 0.02
C ARG A 959 39.49 -36.82 0.67
N LYS A 960 39.59 -36.21 1.86
CA LYS A 960 38.47 -35.58 2.57
C LYS A 960 37.84 -34.45 1.76
N GLU A 961 38.61 -33.69 0.99
CA GLU A 961 38.07 -32.65 0.11
C GLU A 961 37.31 -33.24 -1.10
N ARG A 962 37.81 -34.32 -1.72
CA ARG A 962 37.08 -35.03 -2.79
C ARG A 962 35.77 -35.61 -2.28
N GLU A 963 35.78 -36.29 -1.13
CA GLU A 963 34.58 -36.83 -0.48
C GLU A 963 33.56 -35.72 -0.15
N ARG A 964 34.03 -34.53 0.27
CA ARG A 964 33.17 -33.34 0.49
C ARG A 964 32.57 -32.79 -0.81
N LYS A 965 33.33 -32.76 -1.92
CA LYS A 965 32.85 -32.33 -3.24
C LYS A 965 31.83 -33.30 -3.83
N ASP A 966 32.06 -34.60 -3.73
CA ASP A 966 31.11 -35.63 -4.17
C ASP A 966 29.82 -35.62 -3.33
N ARG A 967 29.91 -35.34 -2.03
CA ARG A 967 28.73 -35.15 -1.18
C ARG A 967 27.91 -33.93 -1.60
N ALA A 968 28.55 -32.78 -1.81
CA ALA A 968 27.87 -31.57 -2.29
C ALA A 968 27.22 -31.77 -3.66
N ARG A 969 27.87 -32.54 -4.56
CA ARG A 969 27.30 -32.94 -5.85
C ARG A 969 26.04 -33.80 -5.69
N LYS A 970 26.08 -34.83 -4.84
CA LYS A 970 24.91 -35.71 -4.58
C LYS A 970 23.75 -34.96 -3.92
N GLU A 971 24.03 -34.03 -3.02
CA GLU A 971 23.02 -33.16 -2.40
C GLU A 971 22.40 -32.19 -3.42
N ARG A 972 23.17 -31.72 -4.42
CA ARG A 972 22.63 -30.95 -5.56
C ARG A 972 21.76 -31.81 -6.48
N GLU A 973 22.24 -32.98 -6.91
CA GLU A 973 21.48 -33.92 -7.75
C GLU A 973 20.17 -34.39 -7.08
N GLN A 974 20.12 -34.45 -5.74
CA GLN A 974 18.87 -34.70 -4.99
C GLN A 974 17.92 -33.49 -4.95
N ARG A 975 18.43 -32.25 -4.91
CA ARG A 975 17.58 -31.05 -4.96
C ARG A 975 16.94 -30.89 -6.34
N GLU A 976 17.73 -31.03 -7.41
CA GLU A 976 17.24 -30.92 -8.79
C GLU A 976 16.16 -31.98 -9.09
N ARG A 977 16.30 -33.21 -8.59
CA ARG A 977 15.25 -34.25 -8.67
C ARG A 977 13.96 -33.89 -7.92
N LYS A 978 14.07 -33.35 -6.69
CA LYS A 978 12.89 -32.91 -5.91
C LYS A 978 12.18 -31.72 -6.55
N GLU A 979 12.93 -30.86 -7.25
CA GLU A 979 12.38 -29.71 -7.95
C GLU A 979 11.64 -30.12 -9.24
N GLU A 980 12.15 -31.12 -9.98
CA GLU A 980 11.38 -31.77 -11.06
C GLU A 980 10.10 -32.46 -10.54
N GLU A 981 10.18 -33.17 -9.42
CA GLU A 981 9.03 -33.85 -8.81
C GLU A 981 7.94 -32.85 -8.40
N LEU A 982 8.32 -31.77 -7.70
CA LEU A 982 7.43 -30.67 -7.32
C LEU A 982 6.82 -29.98 -8.55
N LYS A 983 7.57 -29.86 -9.66
CA LYS A 983 7.06 -29.29 -10.92
C LYS A 983 5.99 -30.19 -11.54
N ARG A 984 6.22 -31.51 -11.60
CA ARG A 984 5.25 -32.49 -12.13
C ARG A 984 3.95 -32.51 -11.32
N ASP A 985 4.02 -32.38 -9.99
CA ASP A 985 2.83 -32.29 -9.15
C ASP A 985 2.06 -30.98 -9.34
N ARG A 986 2.74 -29.85 -9.54
CA ARG A 986 2.08 -28.58 -9.94
C ARG A 986 1.37 -28.71 -11.29
N GLU A 987 2.05 -29.28 -12.29
CA GLU A 987 1.47 -29.56 -13.62
C GLU A 987 0.31 -30.58 -13.55
N ARG A 988 0.24 -31.43 -12.52
CA ARG A 988 -0.89 -32.33 -12.28
C ARG A 988 -2.07 -31.59 -11.64
N LEU A 989 -1.83 -30.88 -10.54
CA LEU A 989 -2.83 -30.10 -9.82
C LEU A 989 -3.51 -29.04 -10.72
N GLN A 990 -2.74 -28.42 -11.63
CA GLN A 990 -3.31 -27.47 -12.58
C GLN A 990 -4.26 -28.15 -13.59
N ARG A 991 -3.90 -29.32 -14.14
CA ARG A 991 -4.80 -30.09 -15.03
C ARG A 991 -6.05 -30.61 -14.31
N ASP A 992 -5.90 -31.04 -13.05
CA ASP A 992 -7.04 -31.46 -12.22
C ASP A 992 -7.98 -30.28 -11.90
N ARG A 993 -7.45 -29.04 -11.83
CA ARG A 993 -8.24 -27.81 -11.70
C ARG A 993 -8.93 -27.42 -13.01
N GLU A 994 -8.20 -27.35 -14.12
CA GLU A 994 -8.72 -27.04 -15.46
C GLU A 994 -9.82 -28.02 -15.88
N LYS A 995 -9.73 -29.28 -15.43
CA LYS A 995 -10.82 -30.25 -15.60
C LYS A 995 -12.05 -29.88 -14.78
N ARG A 996 -11.92 -29.59 -13.48
CA ARG A 996 -13.07 -29.23 -12.63
C ARG A 996 -13.80 -27.98 -13.14
N GLU A 997 -13.06 -26.98 -13.60
CA GLU A 997 -13.63 -25.74 -14.15
C GLU A 997 -14.40 -26.01 -15.46
N ARG A 998 -14.00 -27.02 -16.26
CA ARG A 998 -14.78 -27.52 -17.40
C ARG A 998 -16.01 -28.33 -16.98
N ASP A 999 -15.83 -29.32 -16.09
CA ASP A 999 -16.91 -30.18 -15.59
C ASP A 999 -18.04 -29.34 -14.95
N GLU A 1000 -17.70 -28.21 -14.30
CA GLU A 1000 -18.67 -27.23 -13.75
C GLU A 1000 -19.34 -26.37 -14.84
N LEU A 1001 -18.63 -25.98 -15.89
CA LEU A 1001 -19.18 -25.21 -17.01
C LEU A 1001 -20.21 -26.05 -17.80
N GLU A 1002 -19.86 -27.29 -18.15
CA GLU A 1002 -20.75 -28.23 -18.85
C GLU A 1002 -22.03 -28.49 -18.04
N ARG A 1003 -21.92 -28.60 -16.71
CA ARG A 1003 -23.09 -28.70 -15.82
C ARG A 1003 -23.97 -27.44 -15.86
N LYS A 1004 -23.38 -26.24 -15.82
CA LYS A 1004 -24.12 -24.95 -15.87
C LYS A 1004 -24.81 -24.72 -17.21
N GLU A 1005 -24.26 -25.23 -18.31
CA GLU A 1005 -24.94 -25.20 -19.61
C GLU A 1005 -26.12 -26.18 -19.68
N ALA A 1006 -25.98 -27.38 -19.10
CA ALA A 1006 -27.09 -28.35 -18.99
C ALA A 1006 -28.23 -27.86 -18.09
N GLU A 1007 -27.93 -27.20 -16.97
CA GLU A 1007 -28.94 -26.58 -16.09
C GLU A 1007 -29.73 -25.49 -16.85
N ARG A 1008 -29.04 -24.62 -17.61
CA ARG A 1008 -29.66 -23.61 -18.50
C ARG A 1008 -30.46 -24.21 -19.66
N GLU A 1009 -30.11 -25.39 -20.14
CA GLU A 1009 -30.90 -26.09 -21.17
C GLU A 1009 -32.21 -26.63 -20.59
N GLN A 1010 -32.19 -27.21 -19.39
CA GLN A 1010 -33.41 -27.61 -18.69
C GLN A 1010 -34.34 -26.42 -18.38
N GLU A 1011 -33.81 -25.27 -18.01
CA GLU A 1011 -34.64 -24.07 -17.78
C GLU A 1011 -35.35 -23.60 -19.05
N ARG A 1012 -34.63 -23.54 -20.17
CA ARG A 1012 -35.19 -23.16 -21.49
C ARG A 1012 -36.26 -24.16 -21.97
N ASP A 1013 -36.15 -25.44 -21.64
CA ASP A 1013 -37.19 -26.42 -21.99
C ASP A 1013 -38.42 -26.35 -21.06
N LYS A 1014 -38.22 -26.11 -19.76
CA LYS A 1014 -39.32 -25.81 -18.81
C LYS A 1014 -40.07 -24.53 -19.20
N GLU A 1015 -39.38 -23.53 -19.73
CA GLU A 1015 -39.99 -22.29 -20.21
C GLU A 1015 -40.86 -22.53 -21.46
N LYS A 1016 -40.35 -23.27 -22.46
CA LYS A 1016 -41.14 -23.70 -23.65
C LYS A 1016 -42.37 -24.53 -23.26
N GLU A 1017 -42.28 -25.36 -22.23
CA GLU A 1017 -43.42 -26.15 -21.74
C GLU A 1017 -44.50 -25.24 -21.10
N ARG A 1018 -44.10 -24.30 -20.25
CA ARG A 1018 -44.98 -23.27 -19.68
C ARG A 1018 -45.63 -22.39 -20.75
N GLU A 1019 -44.92 -22.07 -21.84
CA GLU A 1019 -45.46 -21.31 -22.96
C GLU A 1019 -46.53 -22.09 -23.73
N ARG A 1020 -46.27 -23.36 -24.04
CA ARG A 1020 -47.26 -24.28 -24.65
C ARG A 1020 -48.51 -24.48 -23.77
N GLU A 1021 -48.35 -24.49 -22.45
CA GLU A 1021 -49.48 -24.58 -21.52
C GLU A 1021 -50.33 -23.30 -21.53
N ARG A 1022 -49.70 -22.13 -21.50
CA ARG A 1022 -50.38 -20.82 -21.67
C ARG A 1022 -51.10 -20.71 -23.02
N GLU A 1023 -50.56 -21.30 -24.09
CA GLU A 1023 -51.22 -21.31 -25.40
C GLU A 1023 -52.47 -22.21 -25.41
N ARG A 1024 -52.40 -23.41 -24.80
CA ARG A 1024 -53.56 -24.29 -24.58
C ARG A 1024 -54.64 -23.65 -23.71
N GLU A 1025 -54.28 -22.86 -22.71
CA GLU A 1025 -55.22 -22.08 -21.90
C GLU A 1025 -55.95 -21.02 -22.75
N ARG A 1026 -55.21 -20.26 -23.58
CA ARG A 1026 -55.76 -19.26 -24.50
C ARG A 1026 -56.72 -19.85 -25.53
N GLU A 1027 -56.44 -21.06 -26.01
CA GLU A 1027 -57.33 -21.81 -26.91
C GLU A 1027 -58.63 -22.22 -26.20
N LYS A 1028 -58.54 -22.79 -24.98
CA LYS A 1028 -59.71 -23.12 -24.15
C LYS A 1028 -60.58 -21.89 -23.84
N THR A 1029 -60.00 -20.71 -23.61
CA THR A 1029 -60.78 -19.48 -23.41
C THR A 1029 -61.50 -19.03 -24.68
N ARG A 1030 -60.81 -19.07 -25.84
CA ARG A 1030 -61.43 -18.73 -27.13
C ARG A 1030 -62.61 -19.63 -27.49
N ASP A 1031 -62.50 -20.93 -27.20
CA ASP A 1031 -63.60 -21.87 -27.47
C ASP A 1031 -64.77 -21.69 -26.48
N ARG A 1032 -64.49 -21.36 -25.21
CA ARG A 1032 -65.54 -20.93 -24.26
C ARG A 1032 -66.24 -19.64 -24.70
N GLU A 1033 -65.54 -18.70 -25.33
CA GLU A 1033 -66.14 -17.49 -25.90
C GLU A 1033 -67.03 -17.81 -27.12
N LYS A 1034 -66.55 -18.61 -28.07
CA LYS A 1034 -67.36 -19.06 -29.23
C LYS A 1034 -68.62 -19.83 -28.82
N VAL A 1035 -68.58 -20.58 -27.71
CA VAL A 1035 -69.77 -21.25 -27.16
C VAL A 1035 -70.75 -20.22 -26.60
N LYS A 1036 -70.30 -19.27 -25.78
CA LYS A 1036 -71.14 -18.18 -25.25
C LYS A 1036 -71.71 -17.26 -26.33
N GLU A 1037 -71.00 -17.09 -27.44
CA GLU A 1037 -71.46 -16.35 -28.61
C GLU A 1037 -72.61 -17.10 -29.31
N LYS A 1038 -72.46 -18.40 -29.55
CA LYS A 1038 -73.53 -19.26 -30.08
C LYS A 1038 -74.72 -19.47 -29.14
N GLU A 1039 -74.54 -19.24 -27.84
CA GLU A 1039 -75.63 -19.18 -26.85
C GLU A 1039 -76.32 -17.79 -26.80
N ARG A 1040 -75.76 -16.77 -27.49
CA ARG A 1040 -76.38 -15.45 -27.68
C ARG A 1040 -77.02 -15.27 -29.07
N GLU A 1041 -76.64 -16.10 -30.04
CA GLU A 1041 -77.28 -16.18 -31.37
C GLU A 1041 -78.51 -17.11 -31.41
N ARG A 1042 -78.93 -17.67 -30.27
CA ARG A 1042 -80.04 -18.63 -30.12
C ARG A 1042 -81.15 -18.11 -29.23
#